data_AF-A0A397VHR9-F1
#
_entry.id   AF-A0A397VHR9-F1
#
_cell.length_a   1.000
_cell.length_b   1.000
_cell.length_c   1.000
_cell.angle_alpha   90.00
_cell.angle_beta   90.00
_cell.angle_gamma   90.00
#
_symmetry.space_group_name_H-M   'P 1'
#
loop_
_entity.id
_entity.type
_entity.pdbx_description
1 polymer ?
#
loop_
_entity_poly.entity_id
_entity_poly.type
_entity_poly.pdbx_seq_one_letter_code
_entity_poly.pdbx_strand_id
1 'polypeptide(L)'
;MNKAWCISCDPDIATQQWTSRNKNVDGCMKAFQLRTFAYEDVIEWIPFDRLSDVKEIGRGASGSVYSAIWLDGIRKIEKIDNSYTKARKSESIVALKTLPDLKEFDNHMKCNFNLHGSKLKVYGLTQNTKTNEYLLVFQYATDGNLHEFFKKNFQDLTWKIKLKLLIDISDDLYNIHDAEFIHSNLHSGNILQAINKSMQSDLGLLKEKDKLAYISDLGLLKKKDKNDPEGCIYGVMPYIAPEVLSGRPFTKAADIYAFGVIMSEISTGQRPFDGHQFNIEFASMICNGLQPEFAPGTPECYIKLANICMDPDPQKRPDAYEIWETLINMESSNIDKIRKQLLDADRIKTLLPISQSHSDMYTSKIINTQIIAGGLKGYRICESCNQNNTSEAWCQTCDPNKETQGWTSGNENVDNFIKEFQRKALSYTKVIEWIPFDRLDKIRKIGQGGFSSVYLATWLDGMRKIDYVKERYVRTREKSSEVALKTLTNFEKSLSFDEFDNHMRCGLMGIKLKVYGLTYDIKSNEYLMIVQYADSGDLRQFLKSKFKEYTWQTKLKLIVGISEELRHIHNAGYIHGDLHSGNILLDKSMRSYISDLGLSRKVSENISKSDTHGIIPYIAPEVLSGEQHTQKADIYSFGVIMSEISTGKRPFDGYDDSNDLATKICFGLRPGFADGTPDCYVKLAEQCLDSDSQKRPTAYSIYNEINYWLDKIKGSDYENEAIKHKINYWFDKMKVSYAVDKINDCLDKIKYPDNVNEAKKQINNWLDKLKDSDVVDEIKHKINDWLDDMKDPDDVGKIKHKFNGWLNNIKSLVDVGEIKCEINYWLDKIEGSYDVGKIKDWLDEIRVLDDIDKIKHEFNDWFDEIKGSDDSCSN
;
A
#
# COMPACT_ATOMS: atom_id res chain seq x y z
N MET A 1 27.29 7.40 -51.86
CA MET A 1 26.62 8.32 -52.81
C MET A 1 25.19 8.51 -52.35
N ASN A 2 24.78 9.76 -52.07
CA ASN A 2 23.41 10.05 -51.66
C ASN A 2 22.49 9.89 -52.86
N LYS A 3 21.60 8.90 -52.76
CA LYS A 3 20.66 8.51 -53.81
C LYS A 3 19.75 9.71 -54.08
N ALA A 4 19.80 10.28 -55.28
CA ALA A 4 18.97 11.42 -55.69
C ALA A 4 19.08 12.71 -54.83
N TRP A 5 20.23 12.98 -54.17
CA TRP A 5 20.46 14.24 -53.44
C TRP A 5 21.84 14.84 -53.74
N CYS A 6 21.86 16.07 -54.22
CA CYS A 6 23.04 16.87 -54.53
C CYS A 6 23.41 17.75 -53.33
N ILE A 7 24.46 17.37 -52.60
CA ILE A 7 24.90 18.08 -51.37
C ILE A 7 25.20 19.56 -51.65
N SER A 8 25.65 19.92 -52.86
CA SER A 8 26.03 21.30 -53.20
C SER A 8 24.88 22.18 -53.71
N CYS A 9 23.73 21.60 -54.08
CA CYS A 9 22.69 22.36 -54.79
C CYS A 9 21.28 22.14 -54.24
N ASP A 10 20.96 20.92 -53.80
CA ASP A 10 19.62 20.62 -53.28
C ASP A 10 19.29 21.31 -51.94
N PRO A 11 20.24 21.48 -50.98
CA PRO A 11 19.97 22.25 -49.76
C PRO A 11 19.55 23.70 -50.05
N ASP A 12 20.24 24.39 -50.95
CA ASP A 12 19.91 25.77 -51.32
C ASP A 12 18.52 25.86 -51.97
N ILE A 13 18.21 24.93 -52.89
CA ILE A 13 16.89 24.84 -53.51
C ILE A 13 15.79 24.65 -52.45
N ALA A 14 16.01 23.79 -51.45
CA ALA A 14 15.04 23.54 -50.39
C ALA A 14 14.75 24.79 -49.53
N THR A 15 15.74 25.67 -49.34
CA THR A 15 15.57 26.91 -48.54
C THR A 15 14.78 28.02 -49.24
N GLN A 16 14.58 27.96 -50.56
CA GLN A 16 13.99 29.04 -51.36
C GLN A 16 12.48 28.86 -51.65
N GLN A 17 11.89 27.72 -51.31
CA GLN A 17 10.56 27.32 -51.81
C GLN A 17 9.37 27.67 -50.88
N TRP A 18 9.61 28.24 -49.69
CA TRP A 18 8.55 28.49 -48.71
C TRP A 18 8.94 29.61 -47.71
N THR A 19 7.95 30.14 -46.98
CA THR A 19 8.16 31.00 -45.79
C THR A 19 7.01 30.81 -44.80
N SER A 20 7.33 30.76 -43.50
CA SER A 20 6.35 30.77 -42.41
C SER A 20 5.84 32.18 -42.08
N ARG A 21 6.40 33.22 -42.72
CA ARG A 21 6.25 34.65 -42.37
C ARG A 21 6.82 35.02 -40.98
N ASN A 22 7.48 34.08 -40.30
CA ASN A 22 8.22 34.33 -39.08
C ASN A 22 9.73 34.13 -39.33
N LYS A 23 10.49 35.22 -39.28
CA LYS A 23 11.93 35.20 -39.58
C LYS A 23 12.73 34.27 -38.66
N ASN A 24 12.31 34.09 -37.41
CA ASN A 24 13.00 33.21 -36.46
C ASN A 24 12.78 31.74 -36.82
N VAL A 25 11.54 31.36 -37.17
CA VAL A 25 11.20 30.01 -37.64
C VAL A 25 11.91 29.71 -38.96
N ASP A 26 11.81 30.63 -39.92
CA ASP A 26 12.46 30.50 -41.23
C ASP A 26 13.97 30.34 -41.09
N GLY A 27 14.62 31.17 -40.26
CA GLY A 27 16.05 31.09 -39.99
C GLY A 27 16.46 29.77 -39.35
N CYS A 28 15.69 29.30 -38.36
CA CYS A 28 15.92 28.03 -37.69
C CYS A 28 15.84 26.85 -38.66
N MET A 29 14.76 26.75 -39.44
CA MET A 29 14.58 25.65 -40.40
C MET A 29 15.64 25.67 -41.50
N LYS A 30 15.97 26.84 -42.04
CA LYS A 30 17.02 26.97 -43.08
C LYS A 30 18.37 26.50 -42.57
N ALA A 31 18.72 26.79 -41.31
CA ALA A 31 19.97 26.35 -40.73
C ALA A 31 20.14 24.82 -40.72
N PHE A 32 19.04 24.07 -40.62
CA PHE A 32 19.04 22.60 -40.67
C PHE A 32 18.95 22.05 -42.08
N GLN A 33 18.11 22.64 -42.95
CA GLN A 33 18.02 22.25 -44.37
C GLN A 33 19.37 22.33 -45.08
N LEU A 34 20.17 23.36 -44.77
CA LEU A 34 21.53 23.54 -45.31
C LEU A 34 22.53 22.43 -44.87
N ARG A 35 22.21 21.68 -43.81
CA ARG A 35 23.05 20.59 -43.28
C ARG A 35 22.53 19.20 -43.65
N THR A 36 21.41 19.11 -44.37
CA THR A 36 20.78 17.83 -44.73
C THR A 36 21.58 17.10 -45.81
N PHE A 37 21.88 15.82 -45.55
CA PHE A 37 22.65 14.98 -46.47
C PHE A 37 21.78 14.10 -47.38
N ALA A 38 20.50 13.90 -47.08
CA ALA A 38 19.61 13.05 -47.89
C ALA A 38 18.23 13.68 -48.09
N TYR A 39 17.61 13.38 -49.23
CA TYR A 39 16.28 13.90 -49.60
C TYR A 39 15.18 13.57 -48.58
N GLU A 40 15.28 12.41 -47.93
CA GLU A 40 14.29 11.89 -46.99
C GLU A 40 14.37 12.55 -45.60
N ASP A 41 15.48 13.26 -45.32
CA ASP A 41 15.76 13.91 -44.05
C ASP A 41 15.57 15.44 -44.12
N VAL A 42 15.04 15.93 -45.25
CA VAL A 42 14.74 17.35 -45.44
C VAL A 42 13.51 17.72 -44.64
N ILE A 43 13.70 18.56 -43.62
CA ILE A 43 12.59 19.16 -42.87
C ILE A 43 11.81 20.17 -43.74
N GLU A 44 10.50 20.27 -43.51
CA GLU A 44 9.58 21.06 -44.33
C GLU A 44 8.72 21.99 -43.49
N TRP A 45 8.38 23.14 -44.06
CA TRP A 45 7.23 23.89 -43.57
C TRP A 45 6.00 23.29 -44.19
N ILE A 46 5.10 22.80 -43.33
CA ILE A 46 3.90 22.08 -43.74
C ILE A 46 2.73 23.04 -43.55
N PRO A 47 2.13 23.58 -44.62
CA PRO A 47 0.95 24.41 -44.49
C PRO A 47 -0.16 23.64 -43.78
N PHE A 48 -0.81 24.25 -42.79
CA PHE A 48 -1.73 23.55 -41.90
C PHE A 48 -2.98 23.02 -42.63
N ASP A 49 -3.37 23.65 -43.75
CA ASP A 49 -4.43 23.19 -44.63
C ASP A 49 -4.07 21.92 -45.44
N ARG A 50 -2.80 21.51 -45.42
CA ARG A 50 -2.34 20.20 -45.95
C ARG A 50 -2.41 19.08 -44.90
N LEU A 51 -2.86 19.38 -43.68
CA LEU A 51 -3.11 18.42 -42.61
C LEU A 51 -4.62 18.24 -42.45
N SER A 52 -5.09 17.02 -42.62
CA SER A 52 -6.50 16.64 -42.47
C SER A 52 -6.68 15.65 -41.32
N ASP A 53 -7.92 15.47 -40.86
CA ASP A 53 -8.27 14.57 -39.76
C ASP A 53 -7.46 14.79 -38.48
N VAL A 54 -7.22 16.06 -38.12
CA VAL A 54 -6.43 16.43 -36.94
C VAL A 54 -7.19 16.04 -35.66
N LYS A 55 -6.66 15.08 -34.91
CA LYS A 55 -7.27 14.52 -33.70
C LYS A 55 -6.31 14.58 -32.52
N GLU A 56 -6.74 15.10 -31.38
CA GLU A 56 -5.93 15.06 -30.15
C GLU A 56 -5.80 13.61 -29.68
N ILE A 57 -4.56 13.15 -29.50
CA ILE A 57 -4.24 11.77 -29.08
C ILE A 57 -3.58 11.71 -27.70
N GLY A 58 -3.21 12.86 -27.13
CA GLY A 58 -2.66 12.93 -25.79
C GLY A 58 -2.38 14.38 -25.37
N ARG A 59 -2.38 14.62 -24.07
CA ARG A 59 -2.05 15.91 -23.48
C ARG A 59 -1.05 15.71 -22.34
N GLY A 60 0.10 16.34 -22.48
CA GLY A 60 1.15 16.39 -21.46
C GLY A 60 1.43 17.82 -21.02
N ALA A 61 2.38 17.97 -20.12
CA ALA A 61 2.76 19.29 -19.61
C ALA A 61 3.65 20.09 -20.56
N SER A 62 4.32 19.42 -21.48
CA SER A 62 5.10 20.04 -22.55
C SER A 62 4.25 20.44 -23.76
N GLY A 63 2.98 20.02 -23.82
CA GLY A 63 2.07 20.33 -24.91
C GLY A 63 1.01 19.26 -25.17
N SER A 64 0.09 19.57 -26.08
CA SER A 64 -0.88 18.62 -26.64
C SER A 64 -0.30 17.95 -27.87
N VAL A 65 -0.60 16.67 -28.05
CA VAL A 65 -0.17 15.83 -29.17
C VAL A 65 -1.40 15.42 -29.98
N TYR A 66 -1.29 15.52 -31.30
CA TYR A 66 -2.33 15.21 -32.26
C TYR A 66 -1.83 14.21 -33.30
N SER A 67 -2.74 13.42 -33.88
CA SER A 67 -2.51 12.74 -35.15
C SER A 67 -3.11 13.55 -36.29
N ALA A 68 -2.55 13.45 -37.49
CA ALA A 68 -3.08 14.05 -38.70
C ALA A 68 -2.67 13.27 -39.95
N ILE A 69 -3.45 13.39 -41.02
CA ILE A 69 -3.11 12.88 -42.36
C ILE A 69 -2.46 14.03 -43.14
N TRP A 70 -1.18 13.88 -43.47
CA TRP A 70 -0.46 14.81 -44.34
C TRP A 70 -0.71 14.47 -45.82
N LEU A 71 -1.44 15.36 -46.49
CA LEU A 71 -1.94 15.16 -47.86
C LEU A 71 -0.81 15.11 -48.90
N ASP A 72 0.27 15.89 -48.73
CA ASP A 72 1.42 15.84 -49.64
C ASP A 72 2.22 14.54 -49.47
N GLY A 73 2.21 13.98 -48.26
CA GLY A 73 2.91 12.76 -47.92
C GLY A 73 4.39 12.95 -47.59
N ILE A 74 4.99 11.92 -47.02
CA ILE A 74 6.40 11.92 -46.57
C ILE A 74 7.33 11.69 -47.76
N ARG A 75 8.46 12.41 -47.81
CA ARG A 75 9.51 12.22 -48.83
C ARG A 75 10.07 10.80 -48.78
N LYS A 76 10.24 10.19 -49.95
CA LYS A 76 10.91 8.89 -50.14
C LYS A 76 11.76 8.89 -51.40
N ILE A 77 12.73 7.98 -51.46
CA ILE A 77 13.47 7.70 -52.69
C ILE A 77 12.97 6.39 -53.30
N GLU A 78 12.61 6.42 -54.59
CA GLU A 78 12.24 5.23 -55.34
C GLU A 78 13.36 4.81 -56.30
N LYS A 79 13.56 3.50 -56.43
CA LYS A 79 14.50 2.93 -57.40
C LYS A 79 13.72 2.47 -58.63
N ILE A 80 13.95 3.12 -59.77
CA ILE A 80 13.33 2.81 -61.07
C ILE A 80 14.46 2.58 -62.08
N ASP A 81 14.50 1.40 -62.70
CA ASP A 81 15.48 1.03 -63.74
C ASP A 81 16.94 1.38 -63.40
N ASN A 82 17.37 1.00 -62.18
CA ASN A 82 18.70 1.31 -61.62
C ASN A 82 19.03 2.80 -61.40
N SER A 83 18.08 3.70 -61.59
CA SER A 83 18.17 5.11 -61.19
C SER A 83 17.39 5.36 -59.90
N TYR A 84 17.77 6.41 -59.16
CA TYR A 84 17.05 6.86 -57.95
C TYR A 84 16.28 8.13 -58.27
N THR A 85 14.99 8.16 -57.91
CA THR A 85 14.10 9.29 -58.16
C THR A 85 13.49 9.79 -56.85
N LYS A 86 13.26 11.11 -56.77
CA LYS A 86 12.60 11.78 -55.64
C LYS A 86 11.09 11.52 -55.74
N ALA A 87 10.48 10.94 -54.70
CA ALA A 87 9.06 10.62 -54.65
C ALA A 87 8.44 10.97 -53.29
N ARG A 88 7.12 10.81 -53.14
CA ARG A 88 6.41 10.94 -51.86
C ARG A 88 5.50 9.76 -51.59
N LYS A 89 5.34 9.40 -50.32
CA LYS A 89 4.34 8.44 -49.85
C LYS A 89 3.06 9.21 -49.56
N SER A 90 2.10 9.18 -50.50
CA SER A 90 0.82 9.88 -50.39
C SER A 90 0.07 9.53 -49.09
N GLU A 91 -0.70 10.49 -48.57
CA GLU A 91 -1.61 10.33 -47.42
C GLU A 91 -0.94 9.68 -46.20
N SER A 92 0.14 10.30 -45.72
CA SER A 92 0.91 9.77 -44.60
C SER A 92 0.38 10.27 -43.25
N ILE A 93 0.15 9.36 -42.31
CA ILE A 93 -0.18 9.72 -40.93
C ILE A 93 1.07 10.26 -40.23
N VAL A 94 0.93 11.43 -39.61
CA VAL A 94 1.98 12.12 -38.83
C VAL A 94 1.48 12.47 -37.44
N ALA A 95 2.42 12.66 -36.51
CA ALA A 95 2.14 13.22 -35.19
C ALA A 95 2.47 14.72 -35.19
N LEU A 96 1.64 15.51 -34.51
CA LEU A 96 1.81 16.94 -34.30
C LEU A 96 1.93 17.20 -32.80
N LYS A 97 2.93 17.94 -32.33
CA LYS A 97 3.02 18.38 -30.93
C LYS A 97 3.05 19.90 -30.85
N THR A 98 2.20 20.49 -30.03
CA THR A 98 2.22 21.95 -29.80
C THR A 98 3.55 22.36 -29.18
N LEU A 99 4.14 23.41 -29.73
CA LEU A 99 5.40 23.97 -29.28
C LEU A 99 5.14 25.30 -28.56
N PRO A 100 5.42 25.41 -27.24
CA PRO A 100 5.37 26.70 -26.56
C PRO A 100 6.46 27.64 -27.07
N ASP A 101 7.62 27.10 -27.47
CA ASP A 101 8.71 27.81 -28.14
C ASP A 101 9.47 26.88 -29.12
N LEU A 102 10.45 27.41 -29.85
CA LEU A 102 11.26 26.64 -30.81
C LEU A 102 12.39 25.84 -30.15
N LYS A 103 12.52 25.83 -28.82
CA LYS A 103 13.63 25.17 -28.11
C LYS A 103 13.57 23.66 -28.30
N GLU A 104 12.38 23.07 -28.21
CA GLU A 104 12.21 21.62 -28.42
C GLU A 104 12.59 21.20 -29.85
N PHE A 105 12.19 21.98 -30.86
CA PHE A 105 12.58 21.75 -32.23
C PHE A 105 14.11 21.83 -32.42
N ASP A 106 14.75 22.87 -31.89
CA ASP A 106 16.21 23.05 -31.93
C ASP A 106 16.96 21.90 -31.23
N ASN A 107 16.43 21.42 -30.11
CA ASN A 107 16.94 20.25 -29.38
C ASN A 107 16.87 18.97 -30.22
N HIS A 108 15.70 18.65 -30.78
CA HIS A 108 15.53 17.48 -31.66
C HIS A 108 16.51 17.49 -32.83
N MET A 109 16.67 18.65 -33.47
CA MET A 109 17.58 18.77 -34.59
C MET A 109 19.04 18.56 -34.15
N LYS A 110 19.47 19.16 -33.04
CA LYS A 110 20.85 18.97 -32.53
C LYS A 110 21.17 17.51 -32.22
N CYS A 111 20.24 16.78 -31.59
CA CYS A 111 20.41 15.35 -31.34
C CYS A 111 20.40 14.52 -32.64
N ASN A 112 19.66 14.94 -33.67
CA ASN A 112 19.61 14.22 -34.95
C ASN A 112 20.86 14.41 -35.84
N PHE A 113 21.49 15.58 -35.82
CA PHE A 113 22.57 15.92 -36.76
C PHE A 113 23.99 15.54 -36.29
N ASN A 114 24.19 15.17 -35.02
CA ASN A 114 25.51 14.97 -34.41
C ASN A 114 26.13 13.57 -34.55
N LEU A 115 25.75 12.77 -35.56
CA LEU A 115 26.34 11.47 -35.97
C LEU A 115 25.58 10.21 -35.47
N HIS A 116 24.64 9.73 -36.30
CA HIS A 116 23.80 8.51 -36.20
C HIS A 116 22.32 8.70 -35.82
N GLY A 117 21.97 9.87 -35.24
CA GLY A 117 20.62 10.46 -35.17
C GLY A 117 19.58 9.74 -34.30
N SER A 118 18.68 10.49 -33.64
CA SER A 118 17.52 9.87 -32.99
C SER A 118 16.67 9.17 -34.03
N LYS A 119 16.23 7.94 -33.71
CA LYS A 119 15.39 7.14 -34.60
C LYS A 119 14.04 7.79 -34.90
N LEU A 120 13.60 8.75 -34.08
CA LEU A 120 12.36 9.48 -34.28
C LEU A 120 12.52 10.54 -35.38
N LYS A 121 11.94 10.28 -36.56
CA LYS A 121 12.00 11.22 -37.68
C LYS A 121 11.17 12.47 -37.41
N VAL A 122 11.79 13.64 -37.56
CA VAL A 122 11.11 14.94 -37.57
C VAL A 122 10.94 15.39 -39.02
N TYR A 123 9.71 15.67 -39.42
CA TYR A 123 9.39 16.10 -40.79
C TYR A 123 9.38 17.63 -40.92
N GLY A 124 9.20 18.38 -39.84
CA GLY A 124 9.33 19.82 -39.85
C GLY A 124 8.34 20.53 -38.94
N LEU A 125 7.87 21.72 -39.36
CA LEU A 125 7.02 22.59 -38.56
C LEU A 125 5.75 22.97 -39.31
N THR A 126 4.68 23.22 -38.55
CA THR A 126 3.44 23.82 -39.03
C THR A 126 2.95 24.88 -38.03
N GLN A 127 1.94 25.66 -38.42
CA GLN A 127 1.26 26.60 -37.53
C GLN A 127 -0.25 26.48 -37.71
N ASN A 128 -0.95 26.22 -36.61
CA ASN A 128 -2.40 26.16 -36.62
C ASN A 128 -2.96 27.54 -36.97
N THR A 129 -3.72 27.61 -38.06
CA THR A 129 -4.25 28.89 -38.60
C THR A 129 -5.33 29.51 -37.73
N LYS A 130 -5.90 28.75 -36.79
CA LYS A 130 -6.92 29.23 -35.84
C LYS A 130 -6.32 29.67 -34.52
N THR A 131 -5.40 28.88 -33.95
CA THR A 131 -4.80 29.18 -32.63
C THR A 131 -3.51 29.97 -32.71
N ASN A 132 -2.91 30.07 -33.90
CA ASN A 132 -1.56 30.60 -34.16
C ASN A 132 -0.43 29.86 -33.44
N GLU A 133 -0.72 28.70 -32.84
CA GLU A 133 0.29 27.85 -32.18
C GLU A 133 1.15 27.15 -33.23
N TYR A 134 2.46 27.13 -32.99
CA TYR A 134 3.39 26.31 -33.78
C TYR A 134 3.31 24.85 -33.32
N LEU A 135 3.40 23.92 -34.27
CA LEU A 135 3.46 22.49 -33.98
C LEU A 135 4.66 21.85 -34.66
N LEU A 136 5.32 20.95 -33.93
CA LEU A 136 6.32 20.03 -34.43
C LEU A 136 5.64 18.89 -35.17
N VAL A 137 6.06 18.61 -36.40
CA VAL A 137 5.56 17.47 -37.19
C VAL A 137 6.61 16.37 -37.20
N PHE A 138 6.27 15.20 -36.68
CA PHE A 138 7.19 14.06 -36.58
C PHE A 138 6.48 12.73 -36.84
N GLN A 139 7.27 11.66 -36.86
CA GLN A 139 6.82 10.30 -37.12
C GLN A 139 5.71 9.87 -36.16
N TYR A 140 4.62 9.34 -36.72
CA TYR A 140 3.54 8.75 -35.93
C TYR A 140 3.95 7.37 -35.41
N ALA A 141 3.94 7.20 -34.08
CA ALA A 141 4.21 5.94 -33.41
C ALA A 141 2.96 5.07 -33.37
N THR A 142 2.91 4.02 -34.18
CA THR A 142 1.70 3.21 -34.40
C THR A 142 1.20 2.49 -33.15
N ASP A 143 2.10 2.15 -32.24
CA ASP A 143 1.77 1.41 -31.01
C ASP A 143 1.73 2.30 -29.76
N GLY A 144 1.85 3.62 -29.94
CA GLY A 144 1.81 4.60 -28.85
C GLY A 144 3.10 4.60 -28.02
N ASN A 145 2.97 4.93 -26.73
CA ASN A 145 4.09 4.88 -25.79
C ASN A 145 4.31 3.45 -25.24
N LEU A 146 5.46 3.23 -24.61
CA LEU A 146 5.90 1.91 -24.15
C LEU A 146 4.92 1.29 -23.13
N HIS A 147 4.33 2.10 -22.27
CA HIS A 147 3.35 1.63 -21.30
C HIS A 147 2.07 1.10 -21.97
N GLU A 148 1.48 1.88 -22.89
CA GLU A 148 0.31 1.47 -23.66
C GLU A 148 0.60 0.24 -24.53
N PHE A 149 1.83 0.14 -25.05
CA PHE A 149 2.29 -1.02 -25.79
C PHE A 149 2.32 -2.28 -24.92
N PHE A 150 2.85 -2.21 -23.68
CA PHE A 150 2.84 -3.36 -22.77
C PHE A 150 1.43 -3.76 -22.36
N LYS A 151 0.56 -2.81 -22.05
CA LYS A 151 -0.83 -3.10 -21.71
C LYS A 151 -1.54 -3.98 -22.75
N LYS A 152 -1.21 -3.80 -24.03
CA LYS A 152 -1.81 -4.55 -25.15
C LYS A 152 -1.05 -5.82 -25.52
N ASN A 153 0.28 -5.81 -25.44
CA ASN A 153 1.11 -6.82 -26.11
C ASN A 153 2.00 -7.63 -25.16
N PHE A 154 2.05 -7.32 -23.86
CA PHE A 154 3.09 -7.85 -22.96
C PHE A 154 3.15 -9.39 -22.91
N GLN A 155 2.00 -10.05 -22.95
CA GLN A 155 1.89 -11.52 -22.91
C GLN A 155 2.54 -12.22 -24.11
N ASP A 156 2.71 -11.49 -25.23
CA ASP A 156 3.29 -12.02 -26.46
C ASP A 156 4.77 -11.60 -26.64
N LEU A 157 5.36 -10.89 -25.66
CA LEU A 157 6.74 -10.41 -25.75
C LEU A 157 7.73 -11.44 -25.23
N THR A 158 8.61 -11.92 -26.10
CA THR A 158 9.78 -12.70 -25.71
C THR A 158 10.87 -11.80 -25.11
N TRP A 159 11.74 -12.38 -24.30
CA TRP A 159 12.92 -11.71 -23.74
C TRP A 159 13.84 -11.13 -24.80
N LYS A 160 13.90 -11.76 -25.98
CA LYS A 160 14.64 -11.21 -27.11
C LYS A 160 14.06 -9.89 -27.61
N ILE A 161 12.72 -9.79 -27.72
CA ILE A 161 12.06 -8.53 -28.07
C ILE A 161 12.28 -7.49 -26.97
N LYS A 162 12.14 -7.89 -25.69
CA LYS A 162 12.39 -7.02 -24.54
C LYS A 162 13.81 -6.42 -24.56
N LEU A 163 14.83 -7.24 -24.86
CA LEU A 163 16.22 -6.79 -25.01
C LEU A 163 16.38 -5.84 -26.19
N LYS A 164 15.77 -6.14 -27.34
CA LYS A 164 15.83 -5.27 -28.52
C LYS A 164 15.26 -3.87 -28.24
N LEU A 165 14.15 -3.79 -27.50
CA LEU A 165 13.57 -2.52 -27.06
C LEU A 165 14.56 -1.72 -26.21
N LEU A 166 15.23 -2.37 -25.27
CA LEU A 166 16.24 -1.71 -24.41
C LEU A 166 17.46 -1.24 -25.17
N ILE A 167 17.94 -2.05 -26.12
CA ILE A 167 19.05 -1.67 -27.00
C ILE A 167 18.69 -0.41 -27.78
N ASP A 168 17.47 -0.32 -28.29
CA ASP A 168 17.01 0.87 -29.00
C ASP A 168 16.91 2.10 -28.09
N ILE A 169 16.43 1.93 -26.87
CA ILE A 169 16.34 3.02 -25.88
C ILE A 169 17.74 3.47 -25.44
N SER A 170 18.67 2.55 -25.18
CA SER A 170 20.03 2.88 -24.73
C SER A 170 20.85 3.56 -25.83
N ASP A 171 20.65 3.15 -27.08
CA ASP A 171 21.26 3.77 -28.27
C ASP A 171 20.78 5.24 -28.44
N ASP A 172 19.47 5.48 -28.35
CA ASP A 172 18.91 6.84 -28.38
C ASP A 172 19.42 7.68 -27.18
N LEU A 173 19.50 7.09 -25.98
CA LEU A 173 20.00 7.79 -24.79
C LEU A 173 21.49 8.15 -24.92
N TYR A 174 22.29 7.24 -25.46
CA TYR A 174 23.70 7.47 -25.76
C TYR A 174 23.87 8.67 -26.70
N ASN A 175 23.08 8.75 -27.78
CA ASN A 175 23.11 9.88 -28.71
C ASN A 175 22.72 11.21 -28.05
N ILE A 176 21.73 11.21 -27.15
CA ILE A 176 21.35 12.41 -26.37
C ILE A 176 22.51 12.85 -25.47
N HIS A 177 23.14 11.89 -24.78
CA HIS A 177 24.26 12.15 -23.88
C HIS A 177 25.51 12.62 -24.63
N ASP A 178 25.85 12.02 -25.77
CA ASP A 178 26.99 12.44 -26.60
C ASP A 178 26.82 13.86 -27.16
N ALA A 179 25.56 14.26 -27.45
CA ALA A 179 25.22 15.63 -27.79
C ALA A 179 25.27 16.63 -26.60
N GLU A 180 25.81 16.22 -25.44
CA GLU A 180 25.93 16.99 -24.19
C GLU A 180 24.59 17.47 -23.60
N PHE A 181 23.51 16.72 -23.83
CA PHE A 181 22.20 16.94 -23.21
C PHE A 181 21.88 15.90 -22.13
N ILE A 182 20.97 16.29 -21.23
CA ILE A 182 20.36 15.44 -20.20
C ILE A 182 18.86 15.39 -20.47
N HIS A 183 18.28 14.19 -20.53
CA HIS A 183 16.86 13.98 -20.82
C HIS A 183 15.98 14.58 -19.72
N SER A 184 16.29 14.30 -18.46
CA SER A 184 15.68 14.84 -17.23
C SER A 184 14.20 14.49 -16.99
N ASN A 185 13.52 13.85 -17.94
CA ASN A 185 12.17 13.31 -17.77
C ASN A 185 12.00 11.96 -18.48
N LEU A 186 12.99 11.07 -18.35
CA LEU A 186 12.95 9.75 -19.02
C LEU A 186 12.01 8.81 -18.25
N HIS A 187 10.98 8.31 -18.91
CA HIS A 187 10.03 7.32 -18.37
C HIS A 187 9.31 6.61 -19.53
N SER A 188 8.58 5.51 -19.25
CA SER A 188 7.91 4.73 -20.30
C SER A 188 6.89 5.52 -21.13
N GLY A 189 6.21 6.50 -20.51
CA GLY A 189 5.33 7.44 -21.22
C GLY A 189 6.01 8.30 -22.30
N ASN A 190 7.33 8.51 -22.20
CA ASN A 190 8.13 9.27 -23.18
C ASN A 190 8.94 8.36 -24.12
N ILE A 191 8.71 7.04 -24.08
CA ILE A 191 9.32 6.10 -25.02
C ILE A 191 8.23 5.66 -25.99
N LEU A 192 8.41 5.94 -27.28
CA LEU A 192 7.45 5.61 -28.32
C LEU A 192 7.78 4.29 -29.01
N GLN A 193 6.75 3.60 -29.48
CA GLN A 193 6.83 2.30 -30.17
C GLN A 193 6.24 2.40 -31.57
N ALA A 194 6.96 1.91 -32.57
CA ALA A 194 6.34 1.65 -33.87
C ALA A 194 6.95 0.47 -34.61
N ILE A 195 6.21 0.08 -35.66
CA ILE A 195 6.57 -1.04 -36.54
C ILE A 195 7.38 -0.55 -37.74
N ASN A 196 8.53 -1.16 -37.98
CA ASN A 196 9.29 -0.99 -39.21
C ASN A 196 8.59 -1.70 -40.39
N LYS A 197 7.75 -0.97 -41.12
CA LYS A 197 6.99 -1.49 -42.27
C LYS A 197 7.84 -1.89 -43.49
N SER A 198 9.15 -1.63 -43.50
CA SER A 198 10.01 -1.97 -44.65
C SER A 198 10.34 -3.46 -44.79
N MET A 199 9.97 -4.29 -43.80
CA MET A 199 10.32 -5.73 -43.76
C MET A 199 9.12 -6.68 -43.56
N GLN A 200 7.90 -6.20 -43.79
CA GLN A 200 6.68 -7.00 -43.63
C GLN A 200 6.72 -8.23 -44.57
N SER A 201 6.56 -9.44 -44.01
CA SER A 201 6.29 -10.64 -44.81
C SER A 201 4.80 -10.95 -44.86
N ASP A 202 4.33 -11.45 -46.00
CA ASP A 202 2.92 -11.68 -46.38
C ASP A 202 2.10 -12.65 -45.49
N LEU A 203 2.62 -13.09 -44.33
CA LEU A 203 2.02 -14.13 -43.48
C LEU A 203 1.41 -13.63 -42.16
N GLY A 204 1.33 -12.31 -41.91
CA GLY A 204 0.61 -11.75 -40.75
C GLY A 204 1.23 -12.01 -39.37
N LEU A 205 2.36 -12.72 -39.29
CA LEU A 205 3.15 -12.89 -38.07
C LEU A 205 4.22 -11.79 -37.98
N LEU A 206 4.23 -11.00 -36.89
CA LEU A 206 5.25 -9.99 -36.61
C LEU A 206 6.63 -10.65 -36.48
N LYS A 207 7.63 -10.23 -37.26
CA LYS A 207 9.00 -10.71 -37.10
C LYS A 207 9.76 -9.85 -36.09
N GLU A 208 10.74 -10.45 -35.44
CA GLU A 208 11.60 -9.86 -34.39
C GLU A 208 12.25 -8.51 -34.79
N LYS A 209 12.48 -8.28 -36.10
CA LYS A 209 13.13 -7.08 -36.64
C LYS A 209 12.18 -5.90 -36.88
N ASP A 210 10.89 -6.09 -36.62
CA ASP A 210 9.85 -5.16 -37.02
C ASP A 210 9.52 -4.14 -35.92
N LYS A 211 10.01 -4.26 -34.68
CA LYS A 211 9.69 -3.31 -33.58
C LYS A 211 10.86 -2.37 -33.29
N LEU A 212 10.56 -1.08 -33.16
CA LEU A 212 11.52 -0.02 -32.82
C LEU A 212 11.01 0.79 -31.63
N ALA A 213 11.92 1.06 -30.69
CA ALA A 213 11.72 2.01 -29.60
C ALA A 213 12.49 3.31 -29.87
N TYR A 214 11.94 4.44 -29.47
CA TYR A 214 12.66 5.73 -29.51
C TYR A 214 12.26 6.62 -28.34
N ILE A 215 13.21 7.42 -27.86
CA ILE A 215 12.97 8.42 -26.82
C ILE A 215 12.32 9.65 -27.47
N SER A 216 11.29 10.18 -26.82
CA SER A 216 10.51 11.35 -27.26
C SER A 216 10.45 12.41 -26.16
N ASP A 217 9.88 13.58 -26.48
CA ASP A 217 9.75 14.75 -25.59
C ASP A 217 11.09 15.36 -25.15
N LEU A 218 11.81 15.93 -26.12
CA LEU A 218 13.08 16.63 -25.89
C LEU A 218 12.88 18.11 -25.50
N GLY A 219 11.66 18.54 -25.17
CA GLY A 219 11.36 19.92 -24.79
C GLY A 219 11.96 20.32 -23.44
N LEU A 220 12.13 19.34 -22.55
CA LEU A 220 12.68 19.53 -21.21
C LEU A 220 14.19 19.29 -21.13
N LEU A 221 14.90 19.03 -22.25
CA LEU A 221 16.34 18.80 -22.22
C LEU A 221 17.09 19.95 -21.52
N LYS A 222 17.99 19.56 -20.64
CA LYS A 222 18.90 20.46 -19.92
C LYS A 222 20.29 20.34 -20.50
N LYS A 223 20.96 21.49 -20.70
CA LYS A 223 22.40 21.53 -20.98
C LYS A 223 23.15 21.40 -19.67
N LYS A 224 24.30 20.71 -19.72
CA LYS A 224 25.17 20.38 -18.59
C LYS A 224 25.47 21.54 -17.61
N ASP A 225 25.54 22.78 -18.09
CA ASP A 225 25.99 23.94 -17.29
C ASP A 225 24.88 24.94 -16.90
N LYS A 226 23.59 24.59 -17.04
CA LYS A 226 22.50 25.49 -16.60
C LYS A 226 22.03 25.15 -15.18
N ASN A 227 22.23 26.10 -14.25
CA ASN A 227 21.63 26.05 -12.92
C ASN A 227 20.11 26.29 -13.03
N ASP A 228 19.31 25.35 -12.52
CA ASP A 228 17.85 25.45 -12.46
C ASP A 228 17.39 26.46 -11.38
N PRO A 229 16.17 27.03 -11.51
CA PRO A 229 15.53 27.81 -10.44
C PRO A 229 15.30 26.98 -9.16
N GLU A 230 15.30 27.65 -8.01
CA GLU A 230 15.34 27.01 -6.69
C GLU A 230 14.12 26.12 -6.37
N GLY A 231 14.39 24.85 -6.08
CA GLY A 231 13.61 24.03 -5.15
C GLY A 231 12.45 23.18 -5.67
N CYS A 232 12.17 23.21 -6.97
CA CYS A 232 11.17 22.35 -7.60
C CYS A 232 11.72 21.71 -8.88
N ILE A 233 11.37 20.44 -9.12
CA ILE A 233 11.69 19.71 -10.35
C ILE A 233 10.41 19.28 -11.06
N TYR A 234 10.53 18.94 -12.33
CA TYR A 234 9.44 18.38 -13.13
C TYR A 234 9.75 16.92 -13.47
N GLY A 235 8.82 15.99 -13.22
CA GLY A 235 9.03 14.58 -13.58
C GLY A 235 8.02 13.61 -13.00
N VAL A 236 8.27 12.31 -13.20
CA VAL A 236 7.46 11.21 -12.65
C VAL A 236 8.25 10.54 -11.53
N MET A 237 7.82 10.72 -10.27
CA MET A 237 8.60 10.44 -9.05
C MET A 237 9.35 9.08 -9.05
N PRO A 238 8.74 7.93 -9.41
CA PRO A 238 9.45 6.65 -9.52
C PRO A 238 10.71 6.62 -10.40
N TYR A 239 10.77 7.44 -11.45
CA TYR A 239 11.89 7.46 -12.40
C TYR A 239 12.93 8.54 -12.04
N ILE A 240 12.70 9.33 -10.99
CA ILE A 240 13.61 10.40 -10.60
C ILE A 240 14.68 9.83 -9.66
N ALA A 241 15.94 10.09 -10.00
CA ALA A 241 17.07 9.60 -9.24
C ALA A 241 17.10 10.16 -7.79
N PRO A 242 17.55 9.37 -6.80
CA PRO A 242 17.64 9.75 -5.38
C PRO A 242 18.31 11.09 -5.13
N GLU A 243 19.40 11.38 -5.85
CA GLU A 243 20.17 12.61 -5.69
C GLU A 243 19.39 13.85 -6.18
N VAL A 244 18.56 13.68 -7.22
CA VAL A 244 17.73 14.75 -7.78
C VAL A 244 16.55 15.04 -6.86
N LEU A 245 15.88 13.99 -6.33
CA LEU A 245 14.85 14.15 -5.29
C LEU A 245 15.39 14.84 -4.03
N SER A 246 16.67 14.62 -3.72
CA SER A 246 17.40 15.28 -2.61
C SER A 246 17.83 16.73 -2.91
N GLY A 247 17.40 17.28 -4.05
CA GLY A 247 17.63 18.68 -4.42
C GLY A 247 18.91 18.96 -5.20
N ARG A 248 19.61 17.94 -5.71
CA ARG A 248 20.72 18.13 -6.66
C ARG A 248 20.20 18.36 -8.08
N PRO A 249 20.97 19.03 -8.95
CA PRO A 249 20.61 19.17 -10.35
C PRO A 249 20.58 17.81 -11.05
N PHE A 250 19.81 17.73 -12.13
CA PHE A 250 19.83 16.58 -13.02
C PHE A 250 21.22 16.39 -13.63
N THR A 251 21.61 15.13 -13.82
CA THR A 251 22.87 14.72 -14.46
C THR A 251 22.60 13.62 -15.48
N LYS A 252 23.56 13.31 -16.36
CA LYS A 252 23.45 12.14 -17.25
C LYS A 252 23.22 10.84 -16.45
N ALA A 253 23.88 10.69 -15.30
CA ALA A 253 23.70 9.57 -14.39
C ALA A 253 22.26 9.49 -13.81
N ALA A 254 21.52 10.60 -13.73
CA ALA A 254 20.12 10.58 -13.34
C ALA A 254 19.21 9.97 -14.43
N ASP A 255 19.53 10.18 -15.72
CA ASP A 255 18.82 9.48 -16.80
C ASP A 255 19.13 7.97 -16.78
N ILE A 256 20.36 7.59 -16.40
CA ILE A 256 20.75 6.18 -16.24
C ILE A 256 19.94 5.49 -15.13
N TYR A 257 19.68 6.19 -14.02
CA TYR A 257 18.77 5.68 -12.98
C TYR A 257 17.37 5.41 -13.55
N ALA A 258 16.82 6.38 -14.29
CA ALA A 258 15.52 6.23 -14.94
C ALA A 258 15.47 5.05 -15.92
N PHE A 259 16.57 4.81 -16.66
CA PHE A 259 16.73 3.65 -17.52
C PHE A 259 16.66 2.33 -16.73
N GLY A 260 17.33 2.25 -15.58
CA GLY A 260 17.25 1.10 -14.67
C GLY A 260 15.83 0.85 -14.14
N VAL A 261 15.08 1.91 -13.83
CA VAL A 261 13.66 1.82 -13.46
C VAL A 261 12.82 1.30 -14.63
N ILE A 262 13.05 1.77 -15.86
CA ILE A 262 12.40 1.24 -17.08
C ILE A 262 12.68 -0.26 -17.25
N MET A 263 13.89 -0.73 -16.95
CA MET A 263 14.18 -2.17 -16.99
C MET A 263 13.25 -3.00 -16.08
N SER A 264 12.90 -2.49 -14.88
CA SER A 264 11.92 -3.17 -14.01
C SER A 264 10.52 -3.26 -14.65
N GLU A 265 10.09 -2.21 -15.35
CA GLU A 265 8.80 -2.17 -16.08
C GLU A 265 8.81 -3.10 -17.30
N ILE A 266 9.92 -3.24 -18.01
CA ILE A 266 10.05 -4.21 -19.11
C ILE A 266 10.06 -5.66 -18.61
N SER A 267 10.61 -5.89 -17.42
CA SER A 267 10.59 -7.20 -16.75
C SER A 267 9.17 -7.59 -16.34
N THR A 268 8.42 -6.67 -15.72
CA THR A 268 7.09 -6.93 -15.11
C THR A 268 5.90 -6.64 -16.02
N GLY A 269 6.05 -5.76 -17.00
CA GLY A 269 4.93 -5.22 -17.79
C GLY A 269 4.04 -4.26 -17.02
N GLN A 270 4.39 -3.97 -15.76
CA GLN A 270 3.68 -3.09 -14.85
C GLN A 270 4.51 -1.83 -14.61
N ARG A 271 3.83 -0.72 -14.30
CA ARG A 271 4.55 0.51 -13.95
C ARG A 271 5.36 0.29 -12.67
N PRO A 272 6.51 0.95 -12.49
CA PRO A 272 7.29 0.82 -11.27
C PRO A 272 6.47 1.27 -10.06
N PHE A 273 6.47 0.47 -8.99
CA PHE A 273 5.70 0.73 -7.77
C PHE A 273 4.20 0.94 -8.02
N ASP A 274 3.61 0.12 -8.89
CA ASP A 274 2.16 0.12 -9.15
C ASP A 274 1.35 -0.08 -7.86
N GLY A 275 0.27 0.68 -7.67
CA GLY A 275 -0.55 0.66 -6.45
C GLY A 275 -0.06 1.54 -5.28
N HIS A 276 1.10 2.20 -5.40
CA HIS A 276 1.62 3.11 -4.37
C HIS A 276 1.15 4.55 -4.55
N GLN A 277 1.02 5.30 -3.44
CA GLN A 277 0.85 6.76 -3.47
C GLN A 277 2.21 7.47 -3.50
N PHE A 278 2.41 8.36 -4.46
CA PHE A 278 3.63 9.14 -4.64
C PHE A 278 3.59 10.43 -3.81
N ASN A 279 3.81 10.28 -2.50
CA ASN A 279 3.88 11.37 -1.54
C ASN A 279 5.35 11.63 -1.09
N ILE A 280 5.54 12.59 -0.18
CA ILE A 280 6.87 12.95 0.33
C ILE A 280 7.54 11.78 1.05
N GLU A 281 6.78 10.96 1.78
CA GLU A 281 7.29 9.77 2.46
C GLU A 281 7.85 8.76 1.45
N PHE A 282 7.11 8.50 0.38
CA PHE A 282 7.53 7.63 -0.70
C PHE A 282 8.79 8.14 -1.42
N ALA A 283 8.86 9.45 -1.69
CA ALA A 283 10.07 10.07 -2.22
C ALA A 283 11.27 9.87 -1.28
N SER A 284 11.05 9.99 0.03
CA SER A 284 12.09 9.71 1.02
C SER A 284 12.52 8.24 1.02
N MET A 285 11.60 7.29 0.80
CA MET A 285 11.96 5.88 0.66
C MET A 285 12.85 5.63 -0.56
N ILE A 286 12.55 6.26 -1.71
CA ILE A 286 13.41 6.21 -2.91
C ILE A 286 14.79 6.80 -2.60
N CYS A 287 14.86 7.98 -1.96
CA CYS A 287 16.11 8.57 -1.51
C CYS A 287 16.90 7.64 -0.58
N ASN A 288 16.20 6.83 0.20
CA ASN A 288 16.78 5.87 1.13
C ASN A 288 17.16 4.55 0.47
N GLY A 289 16.97 4.38 -0.83
CA GLY A 289 17.40 3.19 -1.57
C GLY A 289 16.28 2.20 -1.90
N LEU A 290 15.00 2.59 -1.78
CA LEU A 290 13.90 1.79 -2.31
C LEU A 290 14.05 1.66 -3.84
N GLN A 291 14.00 0.43 -4.33
CA GLN A 291 14.08 0.08 -5.76
C GLN A 291 12.86 -0.72 -6.21
N PRO A 292 12.45 -0.61 -7.48
CA PRO A 292 11.34 -1.39 -8.02
C PRO A 292 11.69 -2.87 -8.13
N GLU A 293 10.67 -3.73 -8.08
CA GLU A 293 10.84 -5.17 -8.19
C GLU A 293 10.87 -5.67 -9.65
N PHE A 294 11.40 -6.88 -9.84
CA PHE A 294 11.44 -7.59 -11.12
C PHE A 294 10.48 -8.78 -11.11
N ALA A 295 10.00 -9.19 -12.30
CA ALA A 295 9.14 -10.36 -12.44
C ALA A 295 9.87 -11.65 -12.04
N PRO A 296 9.17 -12.63 -11.44
CA PRO A 296 9.71 -13.96 -11.21
C PRO A 296 10.28 -14.57 -12.50
N GLY A 297 11.47 -15.15 -12.42
CA GLY A 297 12.16 -15.73 -13.57
C GLY A 297 12.92 -14.73 -14.45
N THR A 298 12.98 -13.45 -14.08
CA THR A 298 13.83 -12.46 -14.79
C THR A 298 15.31 -12.90 -14.77
N PRO A 299 16.03 -12.87 -15.90
CA PRO A 299 17.44 -13.27 -15.96
C PRO A 299 18.33 -12.52 -14.96
N GLU A 300 19.24 -13.23 -14.30
CA GLU A 300 20.09 -12.65 -13.26
C GLU A 300 21.03 -11.56 -13.82
N CYS A 301 21.56 -11.77 -15.03
CA CYS A 301 22.41 -10.78 -15.69
C CYS A 301 21.66 -9.47 -15.98
N TYR A 302 20.36 -9.54 -16.22
CA TYR A 302 19.49 -8.39 -16.46
C TYR A 302 19.26 -7.61 -15.15
N ILE A 303 18.92 -8.31 -14.06
CA ILE A 303 18.73 -7.71 -12.73
C ILE A 303 20.03 -7.02 -12.29
N LYS A 304 21.18 -7.66 -12.52
CA LYS A 304 22.48 -7.09 -12.17
C LYS A 304 22.73 -5.76 -12.88
N LEU A 305 22.49 -5.68 -14.19
CA LEU A 305 22.64 -4.43 -14.96
C LEU A 305 21.67 -3.35 -14.45
N ALA A 306 20.40 -3.71 -14.23
CA ALA A 306 19.39 -2.77 -13.74
C ALA A 306 19.74 -2.21 -12.35
N ASN A 307 20.21 -3.05 -11.44
CA ASN A 307 20.64 -2.64 -10.10
C ASN A 307 21.85 -1.70 -10.14
N ILE A 308 22.80 -1.94 -11.03
CA ILE A 308 23.96 -1.06 -11.26
C ILE A 308 23.51 0.30 -11.83
N CYS A 309 22.53 0.31 -12.75
CA CYS A 309 21.93 1.56 -13.25
C CYS A 309 21.21 2.34 -12.14
N MET A 310 20.59 1.65 -11.17
CA MET A 310 19.86 2.23 -10.04
C MET A 310 20.71 2.42 -8.77
N ASP A 311 22.05 2.41 -8.87
CA ASP A 311 22.92 2.59 -7.70
C ASP A 311 22.66 3.97 -7.04
N PRO A 312 22.53 4.05 -5.70
CA PRO A 312 22.35 5.33 -5.01
C PRO A 312 23.49 6.32 -5.26
N ASP A 313 24.70 5.84 -5.54
CA ASP A 313 25.84 6.67 -5.91
C ASP A 313 25.87 6.89 -7.45
N PRO A 314 25.60 8.12 -7.93
CA PRO A 314 25.62 8.40 -9.36
C PRO A 314 26.97 8.17 -10.02
N GLN A 315 28.09 8.11 -9.26
CA GLN A 315 29.42 7.83 -9.82
C GLN A 315 29.65 6.35 -10.11
N LYS A 316 28.84 5.45 -9.54
CA LYS A 316 28.94 4.00 -9.79
C LYS A 316 28.05 3.54 -10.94
N ARG A 317 27.16 4.40 -11.40
CA ARG A 317 26.29 4.12 -12.53
C ARG A 317 27.12 4.14 -13.82
N PRO A 318 26.88 3.19 -14.74
CA PRO A 318 27.56 3.15 -16.03
C PRO A 318 27.08 4.33 -16.89
N ASP A 319 27.84 4.66 -17.91
CA ASP A 319 27.36 5.60 -18.92
C ASP A 319 26.42 4.90 -19.94
N ALA A 320 25.76 5.70 -20.78
CA ALA A 320 24.81 5.17 -21.76
C ALA A 320 25.47 4.28 -22.82
N TYR A 321 26.75 4.49 -23.14
CA TYR A 321 27.50 3.66 -24.08
C TYR A 321 27.78 2.27 -23.49
N GLU A 322 28.26 2.22 -22.25
CA GLU A 322 28.52 0.98 -21.52
C GLU A 322 27.25 0.12 -21.37
N ILE A 323 26.09 0.75 -21.14
CA ILE A 323 24.79 0.06 -21.13
C ILE A 323 24.47 -0.53 -22.49
N TRP A 324 24.55 0.27 -23.55
CA TRP A 324 24.25 -0.16 -24.91
C TRP A 324 25.16 -1.34 -25.32
N GLU A 325 26.46 -1.24 -25.07
CA GLU A 325 27.44 -2.30 -25.34
C GLU A 325 27.11 -3.58 -24.55
N THR A 326 26.77 -3.43 -23.26
CA THR A 326 26.38 -4.56 -22.41
C THR A 326 25.13 -5.28 -22.94
N LEU A 327 24.12 -4.54 -23.37
CA LEU A 327 22.88 -5.10 -23.91
C LEU A 327 23.09 -5.78 -25.28
N ILE A 328 23.90 -5.19 -26.15
CA ILE A 328 24.30 -5.81 -27.43
C ILE A 328 25.04 -7.12 -27.17
N ASN A 329 25.92 -7.16 -26.17
CA ASN A 329 26.61 -8.39 -25.77
C ASN A 329 25.63 -9.44 -25.23
N MET A 330 24.60 -9.04 -24.47
CA MET A 330 23.54 -9.96 -24.03
C MET A 330 22.72 -10.52 -25.20
N GLU A 331 22.45 -9.73 -26.25
CA GLU A 331 21.70 -10.17 -27.43
C GLU A 331 22.54 -11.05 -28.37
N SER A 332 23.81 -10.71 -28.57
CA SER A 332 24.70 -11.33 -29.56
C SER A 332 25.49 -12.53 -29.04
N SER A 333 25.55 -12.75 -27.73
CA SER A 333 26.44 -13.74 -27.14
C SER A 333 26.08 -15.19 -27.49
N ASN A 334 27.04 -15.91 -28.08
CA ASN A 334 27.08 -17.38 -28.22
C ASN A 334 27.35 -18.10 -26.87
N ILE A 335 27.18 -17.43 -25.73
CA ILE A 335 27.37 -18.02 -24.41
C ILE A 335 26.08 -18.76 -24.06
N ASP A 336 26.11 -20.09 -24.16
CA ASP A 336 24.98 -20.99 -23.86
C ASP A 336 24.25 -20.64 -22.55
N LYS A 337 24.97 -20.09 -21.57
CA LYS A 337 24.44 -19.71 -20.25
C LYS A 337 23.45 -18.53 -20.27
N ILE A 338 23.71 -17.43 -20.98
CA ILE A 338 22.80 -16.25 -21.01
C ILE A 338 21.59 -16.57 -21.88
N ARG A 339 21.83 -17.18 -23.04
CA ARG A 339 20.76 -17.63 -23.94
C ARG A 339 19.81 -18.60 -23.23
N LYS A 340 20.35 -19.54 -22.45
CA LYS A 340 19.55 -20.46 -21.64
C LYS A 340 18.70 -19.71 -20.61
N GLN A 341 19.27 -18.75 -19.87
CA GLN A 341 18.50 -17.94 -18.91
C GLN A 341 17.33 -17.21 -19.57
N LEU A 342 17.54 -16.59 -20.74
CA LEU A 342 16.49 -15.90 -21.48
C LEU A 342 15.39 -16.86 -21.97
N LEU A 343 15.77 -18.03 -22.51
CA LEU A 343 14.83 -19.05 -22.95
C LEU A 343 14.04 -19.68 -21.79
N ASP A 344 14.70 -19.92 -20.66
CA ASP A 344 14.05 -20.44 -19.46
C ASP A 344 13.07 -19.40 -18.90
N ALA A 345 13.43 -18.11 -18.94
CA ALA A 345 12.54 -17.02 -18.56
C ALA A 345 11.33 -16.88 -19.51
N ASP A 346 11.48 -17.10 -20.82
CA ASP A 346 10.38 -17.11 -21.78
C ASP A 346 9.39 -18.28 -21.58
N ARG A 347 9.84 -19.39 -20.96
CA ARG A 347 8.97 -20.53 -20.64
C ARG A 347 8.06 -20.26 -19.45
N ILE A 348 8.42 -19.30 -18.60
CA ILE A 348 7.66 -18.92 -17.43
C ILE A 348 6.55 -17.96 -17.88
N LYS A 349 5.35 -18.49 -18.16
CA LYS A 349 4.16 -17.67 -18.40
C LYS A 349 3.64 -17.11 -17.08
N THR A 350 4.15 -15.96 -16.66
CA THR A 350 3.60 -15.21 -15.52
C THR A 350 2.39 -14.37 -15.99
N LEU A 351 1.19 -14.82 -15.62
CA LEU A 351 -0.01 -13.99 -15.67
C LEU A 351 0.05 -13.00 -14.50
N LEU A 352 0.69 -11.85 -14.70
CA LEU A 352 0.59 -10.75 -13.75
C LEU A 352 -0.77 -10.06 -13.94
N PRO A 353 -1.56 -9.82 -12.88
CA PRO A 353 -2.80 -9.07 -13.00
C PRO A 353 -2.50 -7.70 -13.60
N ILE A 354 -3.32 -7.28 -14.57
CA ILE A 354 -3.27 -5.92 -15.11
C ILE A 354 -3.82 -5.02 -14.00
N SER A 355 -2.93 -4.25 -13.37
CA SER A 355 -3.31 -3.25 -12.37
C SER A 355 -4.32 -2.26 -12.95
N GLN A 356 -5.34 -1.94 -12.15
CA GLN A 356 -6.34 -0.90 -12.43
C GLN A 356 -5.94 0.46 -11.83
N SER A 357 -4.65 0.70 -11.54
CA SER A 357 -4.23 1.93 -10.85
C SER A 357 -4.55 3.22 -11.61
N HIS A 358 -4.70 4.30 -10.85
CA HIS A 358 -5.03 5.62 -11.37
C HIS A 358 -3.90 6.16 -12.26
N SER A 359 -4.14 6.18 -13.57
CA SER A 359 -3.15 6.57 -14.59
C SER A 359 -2.48 7.93 -14.31
N ASP A 360 -3.20 8.85 -13.67
CA ASP A 360 -2.79 10.22 -13.36
C ASP A 360 -1.54 10.33 -12.48
N MET A 361 -1.19 9.28 -11.73
CA MET A 361 -0.02 9.26 -10.85
C MET A 361 1.31 9.22 -11.62
N TYR A 362 1.31 8.67 -12.83
CA TYR A 362 2.50 8.57 -13.67
C TYR A 362 2.54 9.61 -14.79
N THR A 363 1.78 10.68 -14.61
CA THR A 363 1.95 11.90 -15.40
C THR A 363 3.00 12.75 -14.74
N SER A 364 3.88 13.36 -15.53
CA SER A 364 4.91 14.26 -15.00
C SER A 364 4.26 15.42 -14.25
N LYS A 365 4.75 15.76 -13.05
CA LYS A 365 4.23 16.84 -12.19
C LYS A 365 5.38 17.62 -11.57
N ILE A 366 5.06 18.79 -11.00
CA ILE A 366 6.00 19.56 -10.17
C ILE A 366 6.20 18.82 -8.84
N ILE A 367 7.46 18.60 -8.46
CA ILE A 367 7.88 17.97 -7.20
C ILE A 367 8.75 18.96 -6.44
N ASN A 368 8.35 19.26 -5.20
CA ASN A 368 9.09 20.15 -4.33
C ASN A 368 10.26 19.39 -3.66
N THR A 369 11.46 19.57 -4.20
CA THR A 369 12.67 18.91 -3.70
C THR A 369 13.21 19.57 -2.43
N GLN A 370 12.86 20.83 -2.15
CA GLN A 370 13.24 21.48 -0.89
C GLN A 370 12.58 20.84 0.32
N ILE A 371 11.32 20.42 0.23
CA ILE A 371 10.63 19.73 1.33
C ILE A 371 11.29 18.37 1.59
N ILE A 372 11.55 17.61 0.53
CA ILE A 372 12.20 16.30 0.62
C ILE A 372 13.63 16.46 1.17
N ALA A 373 14.42 17.37 0.60
CA ALA A 373 15.78 17.66 1.03
C ALA A 373 15.84 18.25 2.45
N GLY A 374 14.85 19.04 2.85
CA GLY A 374 14.71 19.60 4.19
C GLY A 374 14.54 18.50 5.24
N GLY A 375 13.71 17.49 4.94
CA GLY A 375 13.60 16.27 5.75
C GLY A 375 14.93 15.54 5.88
N LEU A 376 15.66 15.35 4.77
CA LEU A 376 16.95 14.65 4.75
C LEU A 376 18.09 15.43 5.43
N LYS A 377 18.12 16.77 5.33
CA LYS A 377 19.10 17.63 6.00
C LYS A 377 19.07 17.48 7.54
N GLY A 378 17.93 17.08 8.10
CA GLY A 378 17.80 16.76 9.52
C GLY A 378 18.76 15.66 10.01
N TYR A 379 19.31 14.82 9.10
CA TYR A 379 20.11 13.65 9.46
C TYR A 379 21.65 13.86 9.34
N ARG A 380 22.12 15.09 9.04
CA ARG A 380 23.54 15.47 8.84
C ARG A 380 24.23 14.74 7.67
N ILE A 381 25.49 15.12 7.39
CA ILE A 381 26.32 14.57 6.31
C ILE A 381 27.14 13.38 6.82
N CYS A 382 27.26 12.33 6.01
CA CYS A 382 28.11 11.17 6.25
C CYS A 382 29.60 11.54 6.16
N GLU A 383 30.37 11.30 7.21
CA GLU A 383 31.82 11.60 7.25
C GLU A 383 32.65 10.77 6.26
N SER A 384 32.17 9.59 5.84
CA SER A 384 32.93 8.70 4.93
C SER A 384 32.86 9.12 3.47
N CYS A 385 31.69 9.57 2.98
CA CYS A 385 31.47 9.88 1.56
C CYS A 385 31.01 11.33 1.29
N ASN A 386 30.84 12.13 2.35
CA ASN A 386 30.39 13.51 2.29
C ASN A 386 29.00 13.70 1.63
N GLN A 387 28.17 12.65 1.62
CA GLN A 387 26.77 12.66 1.16
C GLN A 387 25.83 12.85 2.36
N ASN A 388 24.61 13.35 2.14
CA ASN A 388 23.60 13.40 3.20
C ASN A 388 23.28 11.99 3.70
N ASN A 389 23.11 11.84 5.01
CA ASN A 389 22.51 10.63 5.56
C ASN A 389 21.06 10.52 5.10
N THR A 390 20.63 9.29 4.88
CA THR A 390 19.28 8.93 4.42
C THR A 390 18.35 8.61 5.59
N SER A 391 18.90 8.33 6.78
CA SER A 391 18.17 8.17 8.04
C SER A 391 19.09 8.50 9.21
N GLU A 392 18.57 8.52 10.44
CA GLU A 392 19.33 8.83 11.64
C GLU A 392 20.59 7.98 11.77
N ALA A 393 21.75 8.65 11.70
CA ALA A 393 23.07 8.02 11.68
C ALA A 393 23.20 6.88 10.65
N TRP A 394 22.57 7.01 9.48
CA TRP A 394 22.59 6.02 8.40
C TRP A 394 22.83 6.66 7.03
N CYS A 395 23.84 6.16 6.32
CA CYS A 395 24.21 6.53 4.97
C CYS A 395 24.02 5.34 4.04
N GLN A 396 23.03 5.45 3.13
CA GLN A 396 22.71 4.37 2.20
C GLN A 396 23.88 3.93 1.32
N THR A 397 24.80 4.84 1.00
CA THR A 397 25.95 4.52 0.15
C THR A 397 27.03 3.73 0.90
N CYS A 398 27.22 3.99 2.19
CA CYS A 398 28.35 3.48 2.96
C CYS A 398 28.00 2.33 3.88
N ASP A 399 26.89 2.46 4.62
CA ASP A 399 26.61 1.58 5.75
C ASP A 399 26.14 0.18 5.37
N PRO A 400 25.27 -0.04 4.35
CA PRO A 400 24.87 -1.39 3.98
C PRO A 400 26.06 -2.32 3.71
N ASN A 401 27.10 -1.83 3.04
CA ASN A 401 28.32 -2.61 2.79
C ASN A 401 29.12 -2.88 4.06
N LYS A 402 29.18 -1.93 5.01
CA LYS A 402 29.86 -2.13 6.29
C LYS A 402 29.18 -3.21 7.13
N GLU A 403 27.84 -3.24 7.13
CA GLU A 403 27.06 -4.22 7.90
C GLU A 403 27.18 -5.65 7.35
N THR A 404 27.53 -5.82 6.07
CA THR A 404 27.76 -7.15 5.47
C THR A 404 29.11 -7.79 5.81
N GLN A 405 29.98 -7.09 6.54
CA GLN A 405 31.34 -7.53 6.85
C GLN A 405 31.48 -8.01 8.30
N GLY A 406 32.47 -8.87 8.55
CA GLY A 406 32.89 -9.23 9.92
C GLY A 406 32.08 -10.32 10.62
N TRP A 407 31.15 -10.99 9.94
CA TRP A 407 30.38 -12.12 10.48
C TRP A 407 30.14 -13.22 9.43
N THR A 408 29.94 -14.46 9.91
CA THR A 408 29.47 -15.61 9.11
C THR A 408 28.65 -16.56 9.99
N SER A 409 27.63 -17.18 9.41
CA SER A 409 26.87 -18.28 10.02
C SER A 409 27.57 -19.64 9.87
N GLY A 410 28.63 -19.72 9.05
CA GLY A 410 29.21 -20.97 8.58
C GLY A 410 28.45 -21.62 7.42
N ASN A 411 27.31 -21.06 7.00
CA ASN A 411 26.55 -21.49 5.83
C ASN A 411 26.51 -20.34 4.80
N GLU A 412 27.20 -20.52 3.67
CA GLU A 412 27.32 -19.50 2.62
C GLU A 412 25.96 -19.06 2.06
N ASN A 413 24.98 -19.97 1.96
CA ASN A 413 23.65 -19.63 1.46
C ASN A 413 22.91 -18.69 2.42
N VAL A 414 22.97 -18.96 3.72
CA VAL A 414 22.36 -18.11 4.76
C VAL A 414 23.08 -16.78 4.85
N ASP A 415 24.41 -16.79 4.76
CA ASP A 415 25.21 -15.57 4.74
C ASP A 415 24.83 -14.67 3.57
N ASN A 416 24.76 -15.23 2.36
CA ASN A 416 24.41 -14.49 1.16
C ASN A 416 22.98 -13.93 1.25
N PHE A 417 22.04 -14.71 1.79
CA PHE A 417 20.66 -14.31 2.00
C PHE A 417 20.52 -13.14 2.97
N ILE A 418 21.11 -13.21 4.17
CA ILE A 418 21.07 -12.11 5.14
C ILE A 418 21.78 -10.87 4.57
N LYS A 419 22.95 -11.05 3.92
CA LYS A 419 23.70 -9.95 3.31
C LYS A 419 22.92 -9.26 2.19
N GLU A 420 22.06 -9.98 1.47
CA GLU A 420 21.16 -9.37 0.48
C GLU A 420 20.24 -8.34 1.12
N PHE A 421 19.58 -8.68 2.22
CA PHE A 421 18.69 -7.73 2.93
C PHE A 421 19.46 -6.63 3.63
N GLN A 422 20.64 -6.92 4.19
CA GLN A 422 21.50 -5.88 4.78
C GLN A 422 21.89 -4.82 3.74
N ARG A 423 22.17 -5.22 2.48
CA ARG A 423 22.45 -4.28 1.38
C ARG A 423 21.25 -3.39 1.03
N LYS A 424 20.03 -3.87 1.27
CA LYS A 424 18.77 -3.17 1.01
C LYS A 424 18.23 -2.42 2.24
N ALA A 425 18.88 -2.52 3.39
CA ALA A 425 18.42 -1.87 4.61
C ALA A 425 18.42 -0.34 4.45
N LEU A 426 17.34 0.31 4.88
CA LEU A 426 17.11 1.76 4.71
C LEU A 426 17.49 2.59 5.95
N SER A 427 17.79 1.93 7.08
CA SER A 427 18.16 2.58 8.35
C SER A 427 18.89 1.61 9.26
N TYR A 428 19.66 2.13 10.23
CA TYR A 428 20.42 1.31 11.19
C TYR A 428 19.54 0.35 12.01
N THR A 429 18.33 0.77 12.37
CA THR A 429 17.42 -0.04 13.19
C THR A 429 16.66 -1.12 12.41
N LYS A 430 16.73 -1.08 11.06
CA LYS A 430 16.13 -2.09 10.16
C LYS A 430 17.15 -3.11 9.63
N VAL A 431 18.41 -3.04 10.04
CA VAL A 431 19.44 -4.01 9.66
C VAL A 431 19.18 -5.33 10.38
N ILE A 432 18.94 -6.40 9.61
CA ILE A 432 18.86 -7.76 10.15
C ILE A 432 20.25 -8.33 10.44
N GLU A 433 20.30 -9.29 11.36
CA GLU A 433 21.55 -9.84 11.87
C GLU A 433 21.57 -11.37 11.81
N TRP A 434 22.77 -11.93 11.66
CA TRP A 434 23.00 -13.27 12.15
C TRP A 434 23.27 -13.20 13.65
N ILE A 435 22.45 -13.87 14.45
CA ILE A 435 22.54 -13.85 15.90
C ILE A 435 23.00 -15.23 16.35
N PRO A 436 24.25 -15.37 16.85
CA PRO A 436 24.72 -16.65 17.35
C PRO A 436 23.83 -17.16 18.49
N PHE A 437 23.47 -18.45 18.45
CA PHE A 437 22.46 -19.01 19.35
C PHE A 437 22.87 -18.93 20.83
N ASP A 438 24.17 -18.93 21.13
CA ASP A 438 24.73 -18.75 22.48
C ASP A 438 24.59 -17.31 23.03
N ARG A 439 24.14 -16.36 22.20
CA ARG A 439 23.74 -15.00 22.61
C ARG A 439 22.27 -14.92 23.04
N LEU A 440 21.55 -16.04 23.03
CA LEU A 440 20.16 -16.15 23.47
C LEU A 440 20.09 -16.94 24.78
N ASP A 441 19.57 -16.31 25.82
CA ASP A 441 19.41 -16.91 27.15
C ASP A 441 17.93 -17.05 27.54
N LYS A 442 17.64 -17.87 28.55
CA LYS A 442 16.29 -18.08 29.13
C LYS A 442 15.23 -18.49 28.09
N ILE A 443 15.63 -19.31 27.13
CA ILE A 443 14.74 -19.78 26.06
C ILE A 443 13.64 -20.67 26.65
N ARG A 444 12.37 -20.29 26.46
CA ARG A 444 11.20 -21.08 26.86
C ARG A 444 10.12 -21.08 25.78
N LYS A 445 9.46 -22.21 25.58
CA LYS A 445 8.36 -22.32 24.60
C LYS A 445 7.15 -21.53 25.09
N ILE A 446 6.57 -20.71 24.21
CA ILE A 446 5.38 -19.89 24.51
C ILE A 446 4.18 -20.22 23.60
N GLY A 447 4.41 -20.91 22.47
CA GLY A 447 3.35 -21.32 21.57
C GLY A 447 3.77 -22.44 20.62
N GLN A 448 2.78 -23.16 20.10
CA GLN A 448 2.94 -24.13 19.03
C GLN A 448 1.73 -24.02 18.10
N GLY A 449 1.98 -23.64 16.85
CA GLY A 449 0.99 -23.62 15.78
C GLY A 449 1.01 -24.92 14.97
N GLY A 450 0.30 -24.94 13.85
CA GLY A 450 0.26 -26.08 12.92
C GLY A 450 1.59 -26.35 12.23
N PHE A 451 2.38 -25.30 11.98
CA PHE A 451 3.62 -25.38 11.20
C PHE A 451 4.88 -24.93 11.94
N SER A 452 4.77 -24.30 13.12
CA SER A 452 5.94 -23.76 13.82
C SER A 452 5.77 -23.73 15.34
N SER A 453 6.90 -23.73 16.04
CA SER A 453 6.99 -23.48 17.47
C SER A 453 7.54 -22.06 17.72
N VAL A 454 7.01 -21.40 18.74
CA VAL A 454 7.44 -20.05 19.16
C VAL A 454 8.00 -20.11 20.58
N TYR A 455 9.15 -19.49 20.78
CA TYR A 455 9.87 -19.42 22.05
C TYR A 455 10.10 -17.95 22.43
N LEU A 456 10.09 -17.65 23.74
CA LEU A 456 10.59 -16.40 24.29
C LEU A 456 12.05 -16.59 24.69
N ALA A 457 12.90 -15.61 24.39
CA ALA A 457 14.30 -15.59 24.77
C ALA A 457 14.77 -14.19 25.17
N THR A 458 15.86 -14.11 25.93
CA THR A 458 16.61 -12.88 26.18
C THR A 458 17.80 -12.81 25.23
N TRP A 459 17.82 -11.85 24.32
CA TRP A 459 18.97 -11.57 23.47
C TRP A 459 19.97 -10.67 24.20
N LEU A 460 21.16 -11.20 24.46
CA LEU A 460 22.19 -10.58 25.31
C LEU A 460 22.92 -9.39 24.68
N ASP A 461 22.92 -9.27 23.35
CA ASP A 461 23.51 -8.11 22.66
C ASP A 461 22.53 -6.94 22.55
N GLY A 462 21.24 -7.22 22.75
CA GLY A 462 20.16 -6.25 22.65
C GLY A 462 19.93 -5.70 21.23
N MET A 463 18.75 -5.11 21.07
CA MET A 463 18.32 -4.49 19.82
C MET A 463 19.14 -3.24 19.49
N ARG A 464 19.34 -3.00 18.19
CA ARG A 464 19.91 -1.76 17.66
C ARG A 464 19.03 -0.56 18.01
N LYS A 465 19.68 0.51 18.46
CA LYS A 465 19.05 1.79 18.82
C LYS A 465 19.79 2.97 18.22
N ILE A 466 19.07 4.06 18.09
CA ILE A 466 19.63 5.36 17.83
C ILE A 466 19.32 6.25 19.01
N ASP A 467 20.35 6.87 19.59
CA ASP A 467 20.21 7.89 20.62
C ASP A 467 20.56 9.26 20.04
N TYR A 468 19.88 10.31 20.51
CA TYR A 468 20.21 11.69 20.18
C TYR A 468 21.03 12.32 21.31
N VAL A 469 22.34 12.46 21.11
CA VAL A 469 23.28 12.90 22.14
C VAL A 469 24.14 14.03 21.59
N LYS A 470 24.20 15.19 22.27
CA LYS A 470 24.98 16.37 21.82
C LYS A 470 24.63 16.78 20.38
N GLU A 471 23.34 16.91 20.11
CA GLU A 471 22.79 17.31 18.81
C GLU A 471 23.12 16.39 17.62
N ARG A 472 23.54 15.15 17.89
CA ARG A 472 23.84 14.14 16.87
C ARG A 472 23.16 12.81 17.18
N TYR A 473 22.75 12.13 16.13
CA TYR A 473 22.32 10.74 16.21
C TYR A 473 23.55 9.84 16.38
N VAL A 474 23.48 8.91 17.32
CA VAL A 474 24.54 7.96 17.64
C VAL A 474 23.95 6.55 17.61
N ARG A 475 24.66 5.63 16.96
CA ARG A 475 24.34 4.20 16.96
C ARG A 475 24.64 3.60 18.32
N THR A 476 23.63 3.01 18.94
CA THR A 476 23.73 2.33 20.25
C THR A 476 22.98 1.01 20.21
N ARG A 477 23.02 0.27 21.32
CA ARG A 477 22.25 -0.96 21.52
C ARG A 477 21.60 -0.97 22.89
N GLU A 478 20.49 -1.68 23.01
CA GLU A 478 20.02 -2.10 24.32
C GLU A 478 21.05 -3.01 24.99
N LYS A 479 21.07 -3.03 26.33
CA LYS A 479 21.92 -3.96 27.08
C LYS A 479 21.50 -5.42 26.90
N SER A 480 20.20 -5.64 26.72
CA SER A 480 19.57 -6.93 26.47
C SER A 480 18.13 -6.67 26.04
N SER A 481 17.54 -7.58 25.28
CA SER A 481 16.16 -7.43 24.80
C SER A 481 15.41 -8.76 24.89
N GLU A 482 14.12 -8.71 25.22
CA GLU A 482 13.25 -9.87 25.06
C GLU A 482 12.81 -9.99 23.60
N VAL A 483 12.95 -11.19 23.03
CA VAL A 483 12.66 -11.49 21.63
C VAL A 483 11.88 -12.80 21.50
N ALA A 484 11.10 -12.93 20.45
CA ALA A 484 10.44 -14.17 20.09
C ALA A 484 11.28 -14.91 19.04
N LEU A 485 11.46 -16.22 19.22
CA LEU A 485 12.12 -17.11 18.28
C LEU A 485 11.04 -17.99 17.64
N LYS A 486 10.93 -17.95 16.31
CA LYS A 486 10.00 -18.79 15.56
C LYS A 486 10.78 -19.78 14.71
N THR A 487 10.47 -21.08 14.83
CA THR A 487 11.11 -22.12 14.01
C THR A 487 10.67 -21.97 12.56
N LEU A 488 11.62 -22.04 11.63
CA LEU A 488 11.34 -22.07 10.21
C LEU A 488 11.30 -23.54 9.75
N THR A 489 10.19 -23.98 9.15
CA THR A 489 10.01 -25.38 8.74
C THR A 489 10.97 -25.81 7.64
N ASN A 490 11.69 -26.91 7.88
CA ASN A 490 12.44 -27.65 6.86
C ASN A 490 11.50 -28.68 6.20
N PHE A 491 10.89 -28.36 5.05
CA PHE A 491 10.38 -29.44 4.20
C PHE A 491 11.55 -30.14 3.51
N GLU A 492 11.48 -31.47 3.44
CA GLU A 492 12.55 -32.36 3.00
C GLU A 492 13.38 -31.82 1.82
N LYS A 493 14.65 -31.50 2.10
CA LYS A 493 15.75 -31.21 1.16
C LYS A 493 15.82 -29.82 0.48
N SER A 494 14.99 -28.84 0.82
CA SER A 494 15.33 -27.44 0.52
C SER A 494 14.98 -26.50 1.67
N LEU A 495 15.95 -25.73 2.14
CA LEU A 495 15.73 -24.60 3.05
C LEU A 495 14.75 -23.62 2.37
N SER A 496 13.48 -23.60 2.80
CA SER A 496 12.54 -22.54 2.43
C SER A 496 12.58 -21.48 3.54
N PHE A 497 13.04 -20.29 3.18
CA PHE A 497 12.99 -19.09 4.03
C PHE A 497 11.77 -18.23 3.66
N ASP A 498 10.71 -18.82 3.09
CA ASP A 498 9.61 -18.07 2.47
C ASP A 498 8.93 -17.15 3.49
N GLU A 499 8.67 -17.63 4.71
CA GLU A 499 8.11 -16.79 5.78
C GLU A 499 9.01 -15.57 6.08
N PHE A 500 10.32 -15.80 6.17
CA PHE A 500 11.30 -14.74 6.44
C PHE A 500 11.35 -13.74 5.28
N ASP A 501 11.44 -14.23 4.04
CA ASP A 501 11.46 -13.40 2.83
C ASP A 501 10.17 -12.55 2.72
N ASN A 502 9.01 -13.15 2.98
CA ASN A 502 7.71 -12.46 3.01
C ASN A 502 7.68 -11.34 4.05
N HIS A 503 8.15 -11.60 5.28
CA HIS A 503 8.24 -10.58 6.32
C HIS A 503 9.18 -9.44 5.92
N MET A 504 10.34 -9.76 5.35
CA MET A 504 11.31 -8.75 4.94
C MET A 504 10.77 -7.87 3.80
N ARG A 505 10.13 -8.47 2.79
CA ARG A 505 9.55 -7.75 1.65
C ARG A 505 8.38 -6.87 2.08
N CYS A 506 7.47 -7.40 2.88
CA CYS A 506 6.36 -6.60 3.38
C CYS A 506 6.82 -5.52 4.38
N GLY A 507 7.92 -5.75 5.11
CA GLY A 507 8.58 -4.76 5.95
C GLY A 507 9.14 -3.55 5.19
N LEU A 508 9.54 -3.72 3.92
CA LEU A 508 9.88 -2.59 3.04
C LEU A 508 8.66 -1.71 2.77
N MET A 509 7.45 -2.27 2.85
CA MET A 509 6.19 -1.59 2.56
C MET A 509 5.48 -1.03 3.80
N GLY A 510 6.04 -1.22 4.99
CA GLY A 510 5.60 -0.55 6.21
C GLY A 510 5.02 -1.43 7.31
N ILE A 511 5.03 -2.76 7.18
CA ILE A 511 4.66 -3.65 8.29
C ILE A 511 5.49 -3.32 9.54
N LYS A 512 4.81 -3.22 10.68
CA LYS A 512 5.41 -2.76 11.93
C LYS A 512 6.09 -3.86 12.73
N LEU A 513 5.71 -5.13 12.52
CA LEU A 513 6.34 -6.27 13.21
C LEU A 513 7.80 -6.40 12.78
N LYS A 514 8.72 -6.17 13.72
CA LYS A 514 10.16 -6.18 13.42
C LYS A 514 10.72 -7.61 13.37
N VAL A 515 11.47 -7.89 12.31
CA VAL A 515 12.38 -9.03 12.23
C VAL A 515 13.79 -8.54 12.53
N TYR A 516 14.45 -9.15 13.51
CA TYR A 516 15.82 -8.81 13.90
C TYR A 516 16.86 -9.65 13.19
N GLY A 517 16.51 -10.86 12.75
CA GLY A 517 17.50 -11.73 12.12
C GLY A 517 17.19 -13.21 12.15
N LEU A 518 18.23 -13.99 11.90
CA LEU A 518 18.22 -15.45 11.93
C LEU A 518 19.22 -15.98 12.95
N THR A 519 18.92 -17.16 13.48
CA THR A 519 19.83 -17.96 14.29
C THR A 519 19.70 -19.44 13.94
N TYR A 520 20.60 -20.27 14.45
CA TYR A 520 20.60 -21.71 14.24
C TYR A 520 20.90 -22.44 15.54
N ASP A 521 19.97 -23.30 15.95
CA ASP A 521 20.19 -24.20 17.09
C ASP A 521 20.80 -25.51 16.59
N ILE A 522 22.06 -25.76 16.96
CA ILE A 522 22.77 -27.00 16.64
C ILE A 522 22.09 -28.22 17.29
N LYS A 523 21.42 -28.04 18.44
CA LYS A 523 20.79 -29.15 19.18
C LYS A 523 19.51 -29.63 18.52
N SER A 524 18.63 -28.72 18.12
CA SER A 524 17.42 -29.08 17.38
C SER A 524 17.66 -29.23 15.87
N ASN A 525 18.80 -28.75 15.36
CA ASN A 525 19.13 -28.72 13.94
C ASN A 525 18.10 -27.89 13.14
N GLU A 526 17.71 -26.74 13.70
CA GLU A 526 16.70 -25.85 13.15
C GLU A 526 17.21 -24.42 13.01
N TYR A 527 16.81 -23.76 11.93
CA TYR A 527 16.92 -22.32 11.80
C TYR A 527 15.72 -21.66 12.48
N LEU A 528 15.96 -20.59 13.23
CA LEU A 528 14.92 -19.79 13.87
C LEU A 528 14.99 -18.35 13.40
N MET A 529 13.83 -17.79 13.11
CA MET A 529 13.63 -16.36 12.89
C MET A 529 13.46 -15.65 14.22
N ILE A 530 14.17 -14.54 14.40
CA ILE A 530 14.12 -13.72 15.61
C ILE A 530 13.28 -12.49 15.31
N VAL A 531 12.15 -12.35 16.00
CA VAL A 531 11.18 -11.28 15.80
C VAL A 531 10.86 -10.55 17.11
N GLN A 532 10.23 -9.39 16.97
CA GLN A 532 9.70 -8.62 18.09
C GLN A 532 8.77 -9.48 18.95
N TYR A 533 9.01 -9.50 20.26
CA TYR A 533 8.09 -10.08 21.22
C TYR A 533 6.92 -9.12 21.49
N ALA A 534 5.70 -9.59 21.25
CA ALA A 534 4.46 -8.89 21.54
C ALA A 534 3.94 -9.36 22.90
N ASP A 535 4.17 -8.55 23.93
CA ASP A 535 4.01 -8.92 25.34
C ASP A 535 2.56 -9.07 25.83
N SER A 536 1.57 -8.72 25.00
CA SER A 536 0.13 -8.90 25.31
C SER A 536 -0.50 -10.10 24.61
N GLY A 537 0.29 -10.91 23.90
CA GLY A 537 -0.18 -12.12 23.22
C GLY A 537 -1.00 -11.83 21.96
N ASP A 538 -1.85 -12.79 21.56
CA ASP A 538 -2.72 -12.66 20.39
C ASP A 538 -4.09 -12.02 20.71
N LEU A 539 -4.73 -11.44 19.69
CA LEU A 539 -6.01 -10.74 19.80
C LEU A 539 -7.12 -11.63 20.39
N ARG A 540 -7.11 -12.94 20.12
CA ARG A 540 -8.11 -13.86 20.66
C ARG A 540 -7.99 -14.02 22.17
N GLN A 541 -6.79 -14.23 22.68
CA GLN A 541 -6.52 -14.29 24.12
C GLN A 541 -6.82 -12.95 24.80
N PHE A 542 -6.47 -11.87 24.11
CA PHE A 542 -6.72 -10.52 24.56
C PHE A 542 -8.21 -10.21 24.72
N LEU A 543 -9.02 -10.49 23.69
CA LEU A 543 -10.48 -10.30 23.77
C LEU A 543 -11.09 -11.15 24.88
N LYS A 544 -10.68 -12.41 25.02
CA LYS A 544 -11.18 -13.29 26.08
C LYS A 544 -10.95 -12.73 27.50
N SER A 545 -9.81 -12.08 27.73
CA SER A 545 -9.41 -11.63 29.07
C SER A 545 -9.85 -10.20 29.39
N LYS A 546 -9.98 -9.34 28.39
CA LYS A 546 -10.10 -7.89 28.59
C LYS A 546 -11.27 -7.22 27.87
N PHE A 547 -12.11 -7.96 27.13
CA PHE A 547 -13.20 -7.39 26.34
C PHE A 547 -14.14 -6.44 27.10
N LYS A 548 -14.47 -6.76 28.36
CA LYS A 548 -15.39 -5.94 29.20
C LYS A 548 -14.80 -4.59 29.61
N GLU A 549 -13.47 -4.45 29.58
CA GLU A 549 -12.75 -3.25 30.05
C GLU A 549 -12.65 -2.16 28.96
N TYR A 550 -13.02 -2.44 27.70
CA TYR A 550 -12.73 -1.54 26.56
C TYR A 550 -13.92 -0.78 25.97
N THR A 551 -13.67 0.50 25.71
CA THR A 551 -14.55 1.39 24.95
C THR A 551 -14.45 1.16 23.45
N TRP A 552 -15.41 1.69 22.70
CA TRP A 552 -15.38 1.68 21.24
C TRP A 552 -14.17 2.41 20.66
N GLN A 553 -13.67 3.45 21.32
CA GLN A 553 -12.45 4.14 20.91
C GLN A 553 -11.24 3.18 20.93
N THR A 554 -11.10 2.34 21.95
CA THR A 554 -10.02 1.34 22.00
C THR A 554 -10.20 0.25 20.95
N LYS A 555 -11.44 -0.23 20.75
CA LYS A 555 -11.75 -1.19 19.67
C LYS A 555 -11.43 -0.61 18.29
N LEU A 556 -11.67 0.69 18.08
CA LEU A 556 -11.31 1.39 16.85
C LEU A 556 -9.79 1.56 16.68
N LYS A 557 -9.04 1.88 17.74
CA LYS A 557 -7.58 1.93 17.67
C LYS A 557 -6.98 0.57 17.25
N LEU A 558 -7.50 -0.52 17.80
CA LEU A 558 -7.11 -1.88 17.43
C LEU A 558 -7.38 -2.17 15.94
N ILE A 559 -8.61 -1.95 15.48
CA ILE A 559 -8.98 -2.27 14.10
C ILE A 559 -8.29 -1.34 13.07
N VAL A 560 -8.00 -0.08 13.43
CA VAL A 560 -7.14 0.80 12.61
C VAL A 560 -5.76 0.17 12.44
N GLY A 561 -5.11 -0.25 13.52
CA GLY A 561 -3.80 -0.89 13.45
C GLY A 561 -3.79 -2.17 12.60
N ILE A 562 -4.81 -3.02 12.76
CA ILE A 562 -4.95 -4.25 11.95
C ILE A 562 -5.17 -3.90 10.47
N SER A 563 -6.04 -2.94 10.16
CA SER A 563 -6.33 -2.53 8.77
C SER A 563 -5.12 -1.89 8.09
N GLU A 564 -4.29 -1.18 8.85
CA GLU A 564 -3.05 -0.57 8.37
C GLU A 564 -2.02 -1.64 7.99
N GLU A 565 -1.78 -2.62 8.87
CA GLU A 565 -0.89 -3.75 8.58
C GLU A 565 -1.38 -4.56 7.37
N LEU A 566 -2.70 -4.83 7.27
CA LEU A 566 -3.26 -5.56 6.12
C LEU A 566 -3.10 -4.79 4.82
N ARG A 567 -3.31 -3.47 4.85
CA ARG A 567 -3.06 -2.57 3.72
C ARG A 567 -1.58 -2.63 3.30
N HIS A 568 -0.64 -2.67 4.23
CA HIS A 568 0.79 -2.80 3.91
C HIS A 568 1.11 -4.14 3.24
N ILE A 569 0.54 -5.25 3.73
CA ILE A 569 0.67 -6.58 3.10
C ILE A 569 0.11 -6.56 1.67
N HIS A 570 -1.11 -6.04 1.49
CA HIS A 570 -1.74 -6.01 0.17
C HIS A 570 -1.02 -5.09 -0.82
N ASN A 571 -0.54 -3.95 -0.35
CA ASN A 571 0.27 -3.04 -1.16
C ASN A 571 1.63 -3.64 -1.55
N ALA A 572 2.18 -4.55 -0.75
CA ALA A 572 3.36 -5.32 -1.12
C ALA A 572 3.08 -6.37 -2.22
N GLY A 573 1.83 -6.49 -2.69
CA GLY A 573 1.42 -7.49 -3.67
C GLY A 573 1.25 -8.89 -3.08
N TYR A 574 1.10 -8.99 -1.76
CA TYR A 574 0.92 -10.25 -1.04
C TYR A 574 -0.54 -10.49 -0.64
N ILE A 575 -0.86 -11.77 -0.50
CA ILE A 575 -2.06 -12.28 0.14
C ILE A 575 -1.60 -12.88 1.46
N HIS A 576 -2.24 -12.54 2.57
CA HIS A 576 -1.90 -13.12 3.87
C HIS A 576 -2.20 -14.62 3.90
N GLY A 577 -3.40 -15.00 3.46
CA GLY A 577 -3.81 -16.39 3.24
C GLY A 577 -4.35 -17.10 4.48
N ASP A 578 -3.91 -16.72 5.68
CA ASP A 578 -4.40 -17.29 6.96
C ASP A 578 -4.69 -16.21 8.01
N LEU A 579 -5.41 -15.16 7.62
CA LEU A 579 -5.67 -14.03 8.51
C LEU A 579 -6.75 -14.40 9.54
N HIS A 580 -6.41 -14.39 10.83
CA HIS A 580 -7.36 -14.59 11.92
C HIS A 580 -6.87 -13.95 13.22
N SER A 581 -7.73 -13.84 14.24
CA SER A 581 -7.40 -13.22 15.55
C SER A 581 -6.24 -13.86 16.32
N GLY A 582 -5.85 -15.08 15.96
CA GLY A 582 -4.70 -15.77 16.56
C GLY A 582 -3.36 -15.35 15.93
N ASN A 583 -3.40 -14.80 14.72
CA ASN A 583 -2.24 -14.29 13.98
C ASN A 583 -2.11 -12.76 14.11
N ILE A 584 -2.95 -12.12 14.94
CA ILE A 584 -2.86 -10.69 15.27
C ILE A 584 -2.26 -10.58 16.66
N LEU A 585 -1.05 -10.06 16.76
CA LEU A 585 -0.33 -9.88 18.01
C LEU A 585 -0.52 -8.46 18.56
N LEU A 586 -0.49 -8.32 19.88
CA LEU A 586 -0.63 -7.05 20.59
C LEU A 586 0.55 -6.81 21.53
N ASP A 587 0.99 -5.56 21.61
CA ASP A 587 1.88 -5.12 22.69
C ASP A 587 1.13 -4.32 23.77
N LYS A 588 1.82 -4.06 24.88
CA LYS A 588 1.31 -3.30 26.03
C LYS A 588 0.81 -1.89 25.70
N SER A 589 1.22 -1.34 24.55
CA SER A 589 0.77 -0.03 24.06
C SER A 589 -0.45 -0.16 23.13
N MET A 590 -1.07 -1.34 23.08
CA MET A 590 -2.22 -1.65 22.24
C MET A 590 -1.96 -1.54 20.75
N ARG A 591 -0.69 -1.65 20.32
CA ARG A 591 -0.35 -1.69 18.90
C ARG A 591 -0.60 -3.11 18.39
N SER A 592 -1.22 -3.18 17.21
CA SER A 592 -1.56 -4.44 16.55
C SER A 592 -0.57 -4.75 15.45
N TYR A 593 -0.19 -6.02 15.36
CA TYR A 593 0.76 -6.55 14.39
C TYR A 593 0.15 -7.77 13.72
N ILE A 594 0.11 -7.81 12.40
CA ILE A 594 -0.22 -9.05 11.68
C ILE A 594 1.05 -9.90 11.60
N SER A 595 0.95 -11.16 12.00
CA SER A 595 2.04 -12.13 12.08
C SER A 595 1.72 -13.38 11.28
N ASP A 596 2.70 -14.28 11.15
CA ASP A 596 2.58 -15.56 10.46
C ASP A 596 2.37 -15.46 8.94
N LEU A 597 3.39 -14.92 8.27
CA LEU A 597 3.41 -14.84 6.81
C LEU A 597 3.92 -16.13 6.13
N GLY A 598 3.89 -17.26 6.84
CA GLY A 598 4.37 -18.55 6.33
C GLY A 598 3.49 -19.14 5.21
N LEU A 599 2.20 -18.81 5.21
CA LEU A 599 1.25 -19.15 4.13
C LEU A 599 1.01 -17.98 3.16
N SER A 600 1.67 -16.84 3.39
CA SER A 600 1.55 -15.69 2.53
C SER A 600 2.23 -15.93 1.19
N ARG A 601 1.64 -15.37 0.15
CA ARG A 601 2.12 -15.55 -1.21
C ARG A 601 1.89 -14.33 -2.07
N LYS A 602 2.72 -14.18 -3.08
CA LYS A 602 2.58 -13.10 -4.04
C LYS A 602 1.38 -13.35 -4.93
N VAL A 603 0.63 -12.31 -5.28
CA VAL A 603 -0.56 -12.42 -6.17
C VAL A 603 -0.21 -13.06 -7.53
N SER A 604 1.05 -12.96 -7.96
CA SER A 604 1.55 -13.49 -9.24
C SER A 604 1.86 -14.99 -9.27
N GLU A 605 1.84 -15.68 -8.13
CA GLU A 605 2.24 -17.08 -8.03
C GLU A 605 1.09 -18.02 -8.41
N ASN A 606 1.25 -18.74 -9.53
CA ASN A 606 0.29 -19.76 -9.98
C ASN A 606 0.54 -21.09 -9.24
N ILE A 607 -0.38 -21.51 -8.38
CA ILE A 607 -0.29 -22.78 -7.64
C ILE A 607 -1.34 -23.77 -8.16
N SER A 608 -0.98 -25.05 -8.21
CA SER A 608 -1.94 -26.14 -8.44
C SER A 608 -3.09 -26.09 -7.42
N LYS A 609 -4.32 -26.32 -7.88
CA LYS A 609 -5.50 -26.47 -7.01
C LYS A 609 -5.35 -27.69 -6.11
N SER A 610 -4.63 -27.60 -5.00
CA SER A 610 -4.69 -28.63 -3.96
C SER A 610 -4.23 -28.05 -2.63
N ASP A 611 -5.19 -28.05 -1.71
CA ASP A 611 -5.15 -27.86 -0.25
C ASP A 611 -5.61 -26.48 0.23
N THR A 612 -6.87 -26.42 0.63
CA THR A 612 -7.49 -25.30 1.36
C THR A 612 -6.90 -25.28 2.77
N HIS A 613 -6.00 -24.34 3.02
CA HIS A 613 -5.39 -24.12 4.32
C HIS A 613 -6.09 -22.95 5.03
N GLY A 614 -6.20 -23.02 6.36
CA GLY A 614 -6.72 -21.94 7.20
C GLY A 614 -7.82 -22.38 8.18
N ILE A 615 -8.25 -21.45 9.01
CA ILE A 615 -9.29 -21.69 10.04
C ILE A 615 -10.67 -21.40 9.45
N ILE A 616 -11.50 -22.42 9.23
CA ILE A 616 -12.80 -22.37 8.49
C ILE A 616 -13.65 -21.11 8.74
N PRO A 617 -13.93 -20.69 9.99
CA PRO A 617 -14.64 -19.44 10.27
C PRO A 617 -14.15 -18.21 9.51
N TYR A 618 -12.85 -18.13 9.19
CA TYR A 618 -12.21 -17.00 8.54
C TYR A 618 -12.02 -17.21 7.02
N ILE A 619 -12.28 -18.42 6.50
CA ILE A 619 -12.09 -18.73 5.09
C ILE A 619 -13.28 -18.18 4.29
N ALA A 620 -13.00 -17.44 3.23
CA ALA A 620 -14.00 -16.84 2.35
C ALA A 620 -14.80 -17.92 1.57
N PRO A 621 -16.09 -17.67 1.25
CA PRO A 621 -16.95 -18.66 0.60
C PRO A 621 -16.43 -19.14 -0.75
N GLU A 622 -15.79 -18.28 -1.54
CA GLU A 622 -15.19 -18.67 -2.82
C GLU A 622 -14.00 -19.63 -2.64
N VAL A 623 -13.23 -19.44 -1.57
CA VAL A 623 -12.09 -20.31 -1.24
C VAL A 623 -12.57 -21.66 -0.71
N LEU A 624 -13.58 -21.67 0.16
CA LEU A 624 -14.25 -22.90 0.60
C LEU A 624 -14.86 -23.69 -0.59
N SER A 625 -15.24 -22.99 -1.65
CA SER A 625 -15.75 -23.58 -2.90
C SER A 625 -14.65 -24.05 -3.86
N GLY A 626 -13.37 -23.94 -3.48
CA GLY A 626 -12.22 -24.44 -4.25
C GLY A 626 -11.58 -23.42 -5.19
N GLU A 627 -11.91 -22.13 -5.06
CA GLU A 627 -11.15 -21.06 -5.70
C GLU A 627 -9.85 -20.77 -4.94
N GLN A 628 -8.88 -20.13 -5.60
CA GLN A 628 -7.63 -19.73 -4.95
C GLN A 628 -7.88 -18.57 -3.99
N HIS A 629 -7.17 -18.50 -2.86
CA HIS A 629 -7.21 -17.26 -2.06
C HIS A 629 -6.71 -16.09 -2.90
N THR A 630 -7.38 -14.97 -2.67
CA THR A 630 -7.05 -13.66 -3.21
C THR A 630 -6.95 -12.67 -2.06
N GLN A 631 -6.48 -11.45 -2.32
CA GLN A 631 -6.53 -10.37 -1.34
C GLN A 631 -7.96 -10.11 -0.84
N LYS A 632 -8.99 -10.34 -1.68
CA LYS A 632 -10.41 -10.23 -1.30
C LYS A 632 -10.84 -11.31 -0.31
N ALA A 633 -10.18 -12.46 -0.29
CA ALA A 633 -10.40 -13.47 0.74
C ALA A 633 -9.88 -13.00 2.11
N ASP A 634 -8.71 -12.33 2.16
CA ASP A 634 -8.24 -11.71 3.41
C ASP A 634 -9.21 -10.62 3.91
N ILE A 635 -9.86 -9.88 3.01
CA ILE A 635 -10.89 -8.90 3.38
C ILE A 635 -12.10 -9.56 4.05
N TYR A 636 -12.50 -10.76 3.59
CA TYR A 636 -13.54 -11.53 4.27
C TYR A 636 -13.09 -11.92 5.69
N SER A 637 -11.87 -12.44 5.83
CA SER A 637 -11.29 -12.77 7.13
C SER A 637 -11.24 -11.56 8.08
N PHE A 638 -10.92 -10.38 7.55
CA PHE A 638 -10.96 -9.12 8.29
C PHE A 638 -12.38 -8.77 8.77
N GLY A 639 -13.42 -8.98 7.94
CA GLY A 639 -14.82 -8.83 8.35
C GLY A 639 -15.23 -9.77 9.49
N VAL A 640 -14.70 -11.00 9.50
CA VAL A 640 -14.89 -11.96 10.60
C VAL A 640 -14.20 -11.47 11.89
N ILE A 641 -12.98 -10.93 11.78
CA ILE A 641 -12.27 -10.31 12.91
C ILE A 641 -13.04 -9.10 13.46
N MET A 642 -13.68 -8.29 12.61
CA MET A 642 -14.53 -7.19 13.05
C MET A 642 -15.71 -7.67 13.91
N SER A 643 -16.36 -8.78 13.51
CA SER A 643 -17.40 -9.41 14.34
C SER A 643 -16.87 -9.93 15.67
N GLU A 644 -15.67 -10.53 15.70
CA GLU A 644 -15.03 -10.99 16.94
C GLU A 644 -14.67 -9.82 17.88
N ILE A 645 -14.20 -8.68 17.37
CA ILE A 645 -13.96 -7.46 18.17
C ILE A 645 -15.28 -6.83 18.67
N SER A 646 -16.36 -6.92 17.89
CA SER A 646 -17.69 -6.47 18.31
C SER A 646 -18.21 -7.32 19.46
N THR A 647 -18.15 -8.65 19.34
CA THR A 647 -18.80 -9.60 20.25
C THR A 647 -17.93 -10.08 21.41
N GLY A 648 -16.60 -10.05 21.26
CA GLY A 648 -15.65 -10.66 22.19
C GLY A 648 -15.69 -12.20 22.19
N LYS A 649 -16.43 -12.80 21.26
CA LYS A 649 -16.66 -14.25 21.16
C LYS A 649 -16.03 -14.80 19.89
N ARG A 650 -15.73 -16.10 19.91
CA ARG A 650 -15.26 -16.80 18.72
C ARG A 650 -16.32 -16.69 17.60
N PRO A 651 -15.93 -16.46 16.34
CA PRO A 651 -16.88 -16.43 15.25
C PRO A 651 -17.59 -17.78 15.12
N PHE A 652 -18.91 -17.74 14.89
CA PHE A 652 -19.76 -18.93 14.78
C PHE A 652 -19.72 -19.83 16.03
N ASP A 653 -19.63 -19.24 17.23
CA ASP A 653 -19.72 -19.96 18.50
C ASP A 653 -20.99 -20.84 18.55
N GLY A 654 -20.84 -22.13 18.82
CA GLY A 654 -21.93 -23.13 18.83
C GLY A 654 -22.03 -24.05 17.60
N TYR A 655 -21.13 -23.93 16.62
CA TYR A 655 -20.99 -24.91 15.53
C TYR A 655 -19.80 -25.85 15.79
N ASP A 656 -20.09 -27.13 16.07
CA ASP A 656 -19.06 -28.12 16.40
C ASP A 656 -18.53 -28.90 15.17
N ASP A 657 -19.31 -28.96 14.08
CA ASP A 657 -18.93 -29.63 12.83
C ASP A 657 -18.38 -28.63 11.80
N SER A 658 -17.10 -28.79 11.47
CA SER A 658 -16.34 -27.95 10.55
C SER A 658 -16.86 -28.00 9.11
N ASN A 659 -17.37 -29.13 8.65
CA ASN A 659 -17.88 -29.30 7.27
C ASN A 659 -19.26 -28.69 7.09
N ASP A 660 -20.13 -28.84 8.10
CA ASP A 660 -21.45 -28.19 8.14
C ASP A 660 -21.30 -26.68 8.15
N LEU A 661 -20.39 -26.14 8.96
CA LEU A 661 -20.10 -24.71 9.01
C LEU A 661 -19.61 -24.17 7.66
N ALA A 662 -18.63 -24.85 7.03
CA ALA A 662 -18.13 -24.44 5.72
C ALA A 662 -19.25 -24.38 4.67
N THR A 663 -20.11 -25.40 4.65
CA THR A 663 -21.27 -25.46 3.75
C THR A 663 -22.21 -24.29 3.98
N LYS A 664 -22.55 -24.00 5.25
CA LYS A 664 -23.43 -22.87 5.60
C LYS A 664 -22.84 -21.51 5.23
N ILE A 665 -21.53 -21.32 5.39
CA ILE A 665 -20.84 -20.09 4.95
C ILE A 665 -20.99 -19.89 3.44
N CYS A 666 -20.80 -20.95 2.64
CA CYS A 666 -21.01 -20.91 1.19
C CYS A 666 -22.47 -20.56 0.82
N PHE A 667 -23.45 -20.95 1.63
CA PHE A 667 -24.87 -20.60 1.46
C PHE A 667 -25.27 -19.25 2.07
N GLY A 668 -24.30 -18.44 2.52
CA GLY A 668 -24.55 -17.08 2.97
C GLY A 668 -24.65 -16.90 4.49
N LEU A 669 -24.35 -17.91 5.30
CA LEU A 669 -24.24 -17.72 6.75
C LEU A 669 -23.09 -16.74 7.05
N ARG A 670 -23.36 -15.77 7.94
CA ARG A 670 -22.40 -14.76 8.38
C ARG A 670 -22.40 -14.63 9.90
N PRO A 671 -21.26 -14.21 10.50
CA PRO A 671 -21.20 -14.01 11.94
C PRO A 671 -22.00 -12.76 12.32
N GLY A 672 -22.63 -12.80 13.50
CA GLY A 672 -23.42 -11.68 14.03
C GLY A 672 -22.56 -10.63 14.76
N PHE A 673 -23.19 -9.54 15.17
CA PHE A 673 -22.56 -8.47 15.95
C PHE A 673 -23.25 -8.32 17.31
N ALA A 674 -22.55 -7.79 18.29
CA ALA A 674 -23.14 -7.53 19.61
C ALA A 674 -24.06 -6.30 19.59
N ASP A 675 -25.08 -6.32 20.43
CA ASP A 675 -25.95 -5.17 20.66
C ASP A 675 -25.13 -3.93 21.06
N GLY A 676 -25.47 -2.77 20.50
CA GLY A 676 -24.73 -1.52 20.71
C GLY A 676 -23.45 -1.39 19.86
N THR A 677 -23.27 -2.26 18.85
CA THR A 677 -22.26 -2.04 17.80
C THR A 677 -22.68 -0.90 16.87
N PRO A 678 -21.81 0.09 16.59
CA PRO A 678 -22.15 1.20 15.70
C PRO A 678 -22.55 0.74 14.30
N ASP A 679 -23.62 1.30 13.75
CA ASP A 679 -24.15 0.92 12.43
C ASP A 679 -23.14 1.07 11.31
N CYS A 680 -22.30 2.11 11.34
CA CYS A 680 -21.24 2.30 10.35
C CYS A 680 -20.21 1.16 10.39
N TYR A 681 -19.91 0.63 11.58
CA TYR A 681 -19.01 -0.49 11.77
C TYR A 681 -19.62 -1.80 11.24
N VAL A 682 -20.90 -2.04 11.55
CA VAL A 682 -21.65 -3.20 11.04
C VAL A 682 -21.69 -3.17 9.51
N LYS A 683 -22.06 -2.02 8.93
CA LYS A 683 -22.16 -1.85 7.49
C LYS A 683 -20.83 -2.14 6.77
N LEU A 684 -19.72 -1.63 7.30
CA LEU A 684 -18.39 -1.92 6.73
C LEU A 684 -18.02 -3.40 6.87
N ALA A 685 -18.30 -4.01 8.03
CA ALA A 685 -18.05 -5.43 8.25
C ALA A 685 -18.89 -6.31 7.30
N GLU A 686 -20.16 -5.98 7.07
CA GLU A 686 -21.04 -6.65 6.11
C GLU A 686 -20.52 -6.53 4.67
N GLN A 687 -20.01 -5.36 4.28
CA GLN A 687 -19.34 -5.18 2.98
C GLN A 687 -18.10 -6.06 2.84
N CYS A 688 -17.30 -6.19 3.90
CA CYS A 688 -16.16 -7.11 3.94
C CYS A 688 -16.60 -8.58 3.83
N LEU A 689 -17.77 -8.92 4.38
CA LEU A 689 -18.34 -10.25 4.41
C LEU A 689 -19.17 -10.62 3.16
N ASP A 690 -19.27 -9.76 2.13
CA ASP A 690 -20.09 -10.05 0.94
C ASP A 690 -19.70 -11.40 0.28
N SER A 691 -20.69 -12.17 -0.15
CA SER A 691 -20.45 -13.44 -0.87
C SER A 691 -19.70 -13.22 -2.18
N ASP A 692 -19.95 -12.10 -2.85
CA ASP A 692 -19.24 -11.70 -4.06
C ASP A 692 -17.94 -10.97 -3.70
N SER A 693 -16.80 -11.62 -3.97
CA SER A 693 -15.48 -11.09 -3.67
C SER A 693 -15.20 -9.74 -4.36
N GLN A 694 -15.87 -9.44 -5.48
CA GLN A 694 -15.70 -8.18 -6.21
C GLN A 694 -16.38 -7.00 -5.52
N LYS A 695 -17.41 -7.24 -4.70
CA LYS A 695 -18.13 -6.19 -3.96
C LYS A 695 -17.43 -5.78 -2.66
N ARG A 696 -16.54 -6.63 -2.15
CA ARG A 696 -15.76 -6.33 -0.94
C ARG A 696 -14.86 -5.12 -1.20
N PRO A 697 -14.63 -4.24 -0.21
CA PRO A 697 -13.71 -3.11 -0.34
C PRO A 697 -12.24 -3.57 -0.48
N THR A 698 -11.32 -2.64 -0.69
CA THR A 698 -9.87 -2.90 -0.61
C THR A 698 -9.37 -2.59 0.81
N ALA A 699 -8.26 -3.22 1.25
CA ALA A 699 -7.66 -2.90 2.55
C ALA A 699 -7.33 -1.41 2.70
N TYR A 700 -6.93 -0.75 1.60
CA TYR A 700 -6.72 0.69 1.54
C TYR A 700 -7.99 1.49 1.87
N SER A 701 -9.12 1.13 1.25
CA SER A 701 -10.42 1.80 1.50
C SER A 701 -10.86 1.63 2.95
N ILE A 702 -10.74 0.41 3.49
CA ILE A 702 -11.09 0.08 4.87
C ILE A 702 -10.27 0.93 5.84
N TYR A 703 -8.94 0.95 5.69
CA TYR A 703 -8.05 1.72 6.56
C TYR A 703 -8.43 3.20 6.58
N ASN A 704 -8.65 3.81 5.41
CA ASN A 704 -9.02 5.22 5.33
C ASN A 704 -10.36 5.53 6.01
N GLU A 705 -11.36 4.67 5.81
CA GLU A 705 -12.70 4.86 6.39
C GLU A 705 -12.67 4.74 7.92
N ILE A 706 -12.00 3.72 8.46
CA ILE A 706 -11.88 3.53 9.91
C ILE A 706 -10.99 4.62 10.53
N ASN A 707 -9.87 5.00 9.88
CA ASN A 707 -9.00 6.06 10.37
C ASN A 707 -9.73 7.41 10.39
N TYR A 708 -10.59 7.67 9.40
CA TYR A 708 -11.48 8.83 9.40
C TYR A 708 -12.43 8.81 10.60
N TRP A 709 -13.04 7.66 10.94
CA TRP A 709 -13.86 7.55 12.15
C TRP A 709 -13.06 7.84 13.42
N LEU A 710 -11.84 7.28 13.53
CA LEU A 710 -10.97 7.51 14.68
C LEU A 710 -10.63 9.00 14.84
N ASP A 711 -10.31 9.69 13.75
CA ASP A 711 -10.02 11.13 13.77
C ASP A 711 -11.23 11.97 14.22
N LYS A 712 -12.45 11.56 13.88
CA LYS A 712 -13.68 12.22 14.36
C LYS A 712 -14.00 11.96 15.82
N ILE A 713 -13.45 10.91 16.41
CA ILE A 713 -13.68 10.51 17.80
C ILE A 713 -12.64 11.12 18.78
N LYS A 714 -11.57 11.76 18.28
CA LYS A 714 -10.50 12.37 19.10
C LYS A 714 -10.91 13.65 19.87
N GLY A 715 -12.19 14.03 19.92
CA GLY A 715 -12.68 15.17 20.71
C GLY A 715 -13.08 14.76 22.14
N SER A 716 -12.78 15.62 23.13
CA SER A 716 -13.22 15.49 24.53
C SER A 716 -14.73 15.26 24.65
N ASP A 717 -15.52 15.82 23.74
CA ASP A 717 -16.97 15.65 23.66
C ASP A 717 -17.43 14.19 23.54
N TYR A 718 -16.71 13.33 22.81
CA TYR A 718 -17.12 11.93 22.64
C TYR A 718 -16.86 11.12 23.92
N GLU A 719 -15.70 11.31 24.55
CA GLU A 719 -15.36 10.62 25.80
C GLU A 719 -16.36 11.01 26.90
N ASN A 720 -16.71 12.30 26.96
CA ASN A 720 -17.73 12.82 27.86
C ASN A 720 -19.12 12.20 27.58
N GLU A 721 -19.60 12.21 26.33
CA GLU A 721 -20.90 11.59 25.99
C GLU A 721 -20.93 10.08 26.23
N ALA A 722 -19.82 9.37 25.99
CA ALA A 722 -19.72 7.94 26.27
C ALA A 722 -19.80 7.64 27.77
N ILE A 723 -19.18 8.47 28.61
CA ILE A 723 -19.28 8.39 30.08
C ILE A 723 -20.72 8.67 30.53
N LYS A 724 -21.34 9.76 30.03
CA LYS A 724 -22.74 10.11 30.31
C LYS A 724 -23.69 8.96 29.96
N HIS A 725 -23.53 8.35 28.79
CA HIS A 725 -24.35 7.24 28.33
C HIS A 725 -24.16 5.97 29.19
N LYS A 726 -22.92 5.64 29.56
CA LYS A 726 -22.61 4.46 30.39
C LYS A 726 -23.17 4.61 31.82
N ILE A 727 -23.06 5.81 32.39
CA ILE A 727 -23.67 6.14 33.69
C ILE A 727 -25.20 6.09 33.62
N ASN A 728 -25.81 6.61 32.56
CA ASN A 728 -27.25 6.51 32.34
C ASN A 728 -27.73 5.05 32.21
N TYR A 729 -26.99 4.20 31.49
CA TYR A 729 -27.27 2.77 31.42
C TYR A 729 -27.19 2.09 32.80
N TRP A 730 -26.21 2.46 33.64
CA TRP A 730 -26.11 1.94 34.99
C TRP A 730 -27.24 2.44 35.89
N PHE A 731 -27.70 3.70 35.75
CA PHE A 731 -28.91 4.18 36.43
C PHE A 731 -30.14 3.34 36.08
N ASP A 732 -30.30 2.96 34.80
CA ASP A 732 -31.40 2.10 34.38
C ASP A 732 -31.32 0.71 35.03
N LYS A 733 -30.12 0.15 35.15
CA LYS A 733 -29.89 -1.10 35.89
C LYS A 733 -30.17 -0.96 37.40
N MET A 734 -29.79 0.15 38.02
CA MET A 734 -30.09 0.43 39.43
C MET A 734 -31.59 0.56 39.69
N LYS A 735 -32.33 1.19 38.77
CA LYS A 735 -33.79 1.30 38.82
C LYS A 735 -34.46 -0.07 38.88
N VAL A 736 -33.99 -1.02 38.05
CA VAL A 736 -34.44 -2.42 38.08
C VAL A 736 -34.15 -3.06 39.44
N SER A 737 -32.93 -2.91 39.96
CA SER A 737 -32.57 -3.48 41.28
C SER A 737 -33.42 -2.90 42.43
N TYR A 738 -33.65 -1.59 42.44
CA TYR A 738 -34.44 -0.91 43.46
C TYR A 738 -35.92 -1.32 43.41
N ALA A 739 -36.49 -1.43 42.21
CA ALA A 739 -37.84 -1.95 42.04
C ALA A 739 -37.93 -3.37 42.63
N VAL A 740 -36.98 -4.24 42.31
CA VAL A 740 -36.90 -5.60 42.84
C VAL A 740 -36.81 -5.64 44.38
N ASP A 741 -36.06 -4.74 45.01
CA ASP A 741 -35.98 -4.67 46.48
C ASP A 741 -37.29 -4.18 47.11
N LYS A 742 -37.95 -3.16 46.56
CA LYS A 742 -39.29 -2.74 47.00
C LYS A 742 -40.33 -3.86 46.86
N ILE A 743 -40.22 -4.66 45.80
CA ILE A 743 -41.06 -5.84 45.59
C ILE A 743 -40.86 -6.86 46.71
N ASN A 744 -39.62 -7.17 47.09
CA ASN A 744 -39.32 -8.07 48.22
C ASN A 744 -39.93 -7.58 49.54
N ASP A 745 -39.67 -6.33 49.89
CA ASP A 745 -40.17 -5.71 51.12
C ASP A 745 -41.70 -5.77 51.24
N CYS A 746 -42.40 -5.74 50.11
CA CYS A 746 -43.84 -5.80 50.06
C CYS A 746 -44.38 -7.23 50.06
N LEU A 747 -43.70 -8.17 49.40
CA LEU A 747 -44.02 -9.60 49.48
C LEU A 747 -43.92 -10.13 50.90
N ASP A 748 -42.97 -9.62 51.69
CA ASP A 748 -42.85 -10.00 53.09
C ASP A 748 -43.97 -9.42 53.98
N LYS A 749 -44.70 -8.42 53.49
CA LYS A 749 -45.87 -7.82 54.18
C LYS A 749 -47.20 -8.47 53.78
N ILE A 750 -47.23 -9.35 52.78
CA ILE A 750 -48.44 -10.10 52.40
C ILE A 750 -48.77 -11.07 53.53
N LYS A 751 -49.98 -10.96 54.10
CA LYS A 751 -50.48 -11.88 55.13
C LYS A 751 -50.85 -13.20 54.47
N TYR A 752 -50.64 -14.33 55.14
CA TYR A 752 -51.09 -15.66 54.69
C TYR A 752 -52.57 -15.59 54.26
N PRO A 753 -52.87 -15.58 52.95
CA PRO A 753 -54.22 -15.40 52.46
C PRO A 753 -54.98 -16.73 52.50
N ASP A 754 -56.24 -16.71 52.92
CA ASP A 754 -57.07 -17.92 53.07
C ASP A 754 -57.50 -18.54 51.72
N ASN A 755 -57.37 -17.82 50.59
CA ASN A 755 -57.60 -18.34 49.23
C ASN A 755 -56.94 -17.47 48.13
N VAL A 756 -56.92 -17.98 46.89
CA VAL A 756 -56.30 -17.33 45.70
C VAL A 756 -56.87 -15.95 45.41
N ASN A 757 -58.18 -15.74 45.55
CA ASN A 757 -58.80 -14.45 45.24
C ASN A 757 -58.35 -13.36 46.22
N GLU A 758 -58.17 -13.71 47.49
CA GLU A 758 -57.63 -12.81 48.49
C GLU A 758 -56.13 -12.54 48.24
N ALA A 759 -55.36 -13.54 47.81
CA ALA A 759 -53.97 -13.36 47.40
C ALA A 759 -53.84 -12.40 46.19
N LYS A 760 -54.64 -12.61 45.13
CA LYS A 760 -54.70 -11.73 43.94
C LYS A 760 -55.07 -10.31 44.32
N LYS A 761 -56.05 -10.13 45.20
CA LYS A 761 -56.50 -8.81 45.66
C LYS A 761 -55.41 -8.08 46.46
N GLN A 762 -54.69 -8.79 47.34
CA GLN A 762 -53.59 -8.22 48.11
C GLN A 762 -52.39 -7.85 47.22
N ILE A 763 -52.06 -8.67 46.22
CA ILE A 763 -51.00 -8.40 45.25
C ILE A 763 -51.36 -7.22 44.35
N ASN A 764 -52.58 -7.17 43.79
CA ASN A 764 -53.00 -6.08 42.90
C ASN A 764 -53.09 -4.73 43.63
N ASN A 765 -53.68 -4.69 44.83
CA ASN A 765 -53.71 -3.48 45.66
C ASN A 765 -52.30 -3.01 46.07
N TRP A 766 -51.31 -3.90 46.05
CA TRP A 766 -49.92 -3.51 46.25
C TRP A 766 -49.27 -3.03 44.95
N LEU A 767 -49.49 -3.71 43.82
CA LEU A 767 -49.01 -3.27 42.50
C LEU A 767 -49.50 -1.86 42.18
N ASP A 768 -50.74 -1.52 42.55
CA ASP A 768 -51.34 -0.19 42.42
C ASP A 768 -50.64 0.88 43.28
N LYS A 769 -49.89 0.48 44.31
CA LYS A 769 -49.14 1.39 45.19
C LYS A 769 -47.70 1.61 44.73
N LEU A 770 -47.21 0.86 43.74
CA LEU A 770 -45.92 1.13 43.13
C LEU A 770 -46.05 2.33 42.18
N LYS A 771 -45.21 3.35 42.36
CA LYS A 771 -45.17 4.54 41.50
C LYS A 771 -44.83 4.17 40.05
N ASP A 772 -45.37 4.93 39.09
CA ASP A 772 -45.24 4.67 37.66
C ASP A 772 -43.78 4.74 37.18
N SER A 773 -43.33 3.65 36.55
CA SER A 773 -42.19 3.64 35.63
C SER A 773 -42.41 2.51 34.62
N ASP A 774 -41.93 2.67 33.39
CA ASP A 774 -42.13 1.68 32.30
C ASP A 774 -41.69 0.26 32.70
N VAL A 775 -40.64 0.15 33.52
CA VAL A 775 -40.12 -1.12 34.07
C VAL A 775 -41.11 -1.76 35.06
N VAL A 776 -41.78 -0.95 35.89
CA VAL A 776 -42.80 -1.41 36.84
C VAL A 776 -44.03 -1.92 36.10
N ASP A 777 -44.41 -1.30 34.98
CA ASP A 777 -45.56 -1.72 34.18
C ASP A 777 -45.31 -3.02 33.40
N GLU A 778 -44.10 -3.24 32.88
CA GLU A 778 -43.72 -4.53 32.28
C GLU A 778 -43.73 -5.67 33.32
N ILE A 779 -43.24 -5.38 34.54
CA ILE A 779 -43.29 -6.33 35.66
C ILE A 779 -44.73 -6.59 36.09
N LYS A 780 -45.57 -5.54 36.21
CA LYS A 780 -47.00 -5.66 36.50
C LYS A 780 -47.69 -6.55 35.47
N HIS A 781 -47.43 -6.36 34.18
CA HIS A 781 -48.03 -7.16 33.11
C HIS A 781 -47.70 -8.65 33.25
N LYS A 782 -46.41 -8.98 33.42
CA LYS A 782 -45.96 -10.38 33.60
C LYS A 782 -46.54 -11.02 34.86
N ILE A 783 -46.66 -10.24 35.94
CA ILE A 783 -47.28 -10.71 37.18
C ILE A 783 -48.78 -10.93 36.97
N ASN A 784 -49.48 -10.02 36.31
CA ASN A 784 -50.91 -10.14 36.04
C ASN A 784 -51.23 -11.34 35.14
N ASP A 785 -50.47 -11.55 34.06
CA ASP A 785 -50.60 -12.74 33.20
C ASP A 785 -50.44 -14.04 34.02
N TRP A 786 -49.44 -14.06 34.89
CA TRP A 786 -49.19 -15.21 35.77
C TRP A 786 -50.26 -15.40 36.84
N LEU A 787 -50.80 -14.32 37.41
CA LEU A 787 -51.92 -14.37 38.33
C LEU A 787 -53.15 -14.94 37.62
N ASP A 788 -53.43 -14.54 36.38
CA ASP A 788 -54.57 -15.00 35.60
C ASP A 788 -54.55 -16.51 35.35
N ASP A 789 -53.38 -17.13 35.24
CA ASP A 789 -53.20 -18.58 35.10
C ASP A 789 -53.48 -19.40 36.38
N MET A 790 -53.66 -18.76 37.54
CA MET A 790 -53.85 -19.46 38.82
C MET A 790 -55.29 -19.95 39.07
N LYS A 791 -55.42 -21.23 39.47
CA LYS A 791 -56.72 -21.89 39.74
C LYS A 791 -56.89 -22.52 41.14
N ASP A 792 -55.84 -22.71 41.95
CA ASP A 792 -55.89 -23.51 43.21
C ASP A 792 -55.37 -22.75 44.46
N PRO A 793 -56.12 -22.72 45.58
CA PRO A 793 -55.72 -22.12 46.88
C PRO A 793 -54.49 -22.70 47.57
N ASP A 794 -54.14 -23.98 47.38
CA ASP A 794 -53.03 -24.64 48.09
C ASP A 794 -51.64 -24.25 47.53
N ASP A 795 -51.58 -23.44 46.47
CA ASP A 795 -50.34 -23.05 45.80
C ASP A 795 -49.62 -21.81 46.40
N VAL A 796 -50.19 -21.12 47.40
CA VAL A 796 -49.63 -19.87 47.95
C VAL A 796 -48.20 -20.00 48.49
N GLY A 797 -47.86 -21.14 49.10
CA GLY A 797 -46.47 -21.42 49.52
C GLY A 797 -45.51 -21.62 48.35
N LYS A 798 -45.96 -22.27 47.27
CA LYS A 798 -45.18 -22.48 46.04
C LYS A 798 -45.06 -21.20 45.21
N ILE A 799 -46.06 -20.31 45.29
CA ILE A 799 -46.10 -18.96 44.72
C ILE A 799 -44.93 -18.15 45.27
N LYS A 800 -44.81 -18.03 46.61
CA LYS A 800 -43.71 -17.30 47.23
C LYS A 800 -42.35 -17.89 46.84
N HIS A 801 -42.24 -19.22 46.74
CA HIS A 801 -40.99 -19.89 46.36
C HIS A 801 -40.59 -19.67 44.89
N LYS A 802 -41.51 -19.86 43.93
CA LYS A 802 -41.24 -19.63 42.49
C LYS A 802 -40.96 -18.16 42.20
N PHE A 803 -41.72 -17.26 42.81
CA PHE A 803 -41.53 -15.82 42.67
C PHE A 803 -40.16 -15.40 43.22
N ASN A 804 -39.80 -15.85 44.43
CA ASN A 804 -38.47 -15.60 44.99
C ASN A 804 -37.35 -16.18 44.12
N GLY A 805 -37.56 -17.35 43.49
CA GLY A 805 -36.62 -17.93 42.54
C GLY A 805 -36.41 -17.07 41.30
N TRP A 806 -37.50 -16.59 40.67
CA TRP A 806 -37.43 -15.67 39.53
C TRP A 806 -36.75 -14.35 39.89
N LEU A 807 -37.10 -13.79 41.05
CA LEU A 807 -36.55 -12.53 41.53
C LEU A 807 -35.06 -12.64 41.90
N ASN A 808 -34.65 -13.77 42.47
CA ASN A 808 -33.24 -14.08 42.74
C ASN A 808 -32.42 -14.22 41.46
N ASN A 809 -33.01 -14.77 40.38
CA ASN A 809 -32.36 -14.82 39.08
C ASN A 809 -32.13 -13.41 38.50
N ILE A 810 -33.09 -12.50 38.66
CA ILE A 810 -32.91 -11.09 38.26
C ILE A 810 -31.83 -10.41 39.10
N LYS A 811 -31.80 -10.64 40.42
CA LYS A 811 -30.74 -10.12 41.31
C LYS A 811 -29.35 -10.64 40.91
N SER A 812 -29.23 -11.90 40.52
CA SER A 812 -27.94 -12.48 40.07
C SER A 812 -27.40 -11.86 38.77
N LEU A 813 -28.24 -11.17 38.00
CA LEU A 813 -27.86 -10.46 36.77
C LEU A 813 -27.42 -9.01 37.03
N VAL A 814 -27.56 -8.49 38.25
CA VAL A 814 -27.28 -7.09 38.61
C VAL A 814 -26.46 -7.03 39.91
N ASP A 815 -25.14 -7.00 39.79
CA ASP A 815 -24.25 -6.80 40.95
C ASP A 815 -24.11 -5.30 41.27
N VAL A 816 -24.87 -4.84 42.27
CA VAL A 816 -24.87 -3.44 42.72
C VAL A 816 -23.50 -3.00 43.25
N GLY A 817 -22.72 -3.92 43.84
CA GLY A 817 -21.38 -3.63 44.35
C GLY A 817 -20.40 -3.35 43.21
N GLU A 818 -20.44 -4.20 42.17
CA GLU A 818 -19.62 -4.03 40.96
C GLU A 818 -20.01 -2.74 40.21
N ILE A 819 -21.32 -2.46 40.06
CA ILE A 819 -21.83 -1.25 39.41
C ILE A 819 -21.38 0.02 40.15
N LYS A 820 -21.47 0.04 41.49
CA LYS A 820 -21.00 1.19 42.30
C LYS A 820 -19.49 1.39 42.17
N CYS A 821 -18.70 0.33 42.22
CA CYS A 821 -17.25 0.40 42.06
C CYS A 821 -16.86 0.97 40.68
N GLU A 822 -17.53 0.54 39.61
CA GLU A 822 -17.32 1.05 38.26
C GLU A 822 -17.70 2.54 38.15
N ILE A 823 -18.87 2.95 38.65
CA ILE A 823 -19.29 4.36 38.64
C ILE A 823 -18.27 5.22 39.40
N ASN A 824 -17.86 4.79 40.59
CA ASN A 824 -16.88 5.52 41.39
C ASN A 824 -15.53 5.64 40.69
N TYR A 825 -15.07 4.57 40.02
CA TYR A 825 -13.85 4.58 39.22
C TYR A 825 -13.89 5.63 38.10
N TRP A 826 -15.03 5.74 37.38
CA TRP A 826 -15.17 6.72 36.30
C TRP A 826 -15.37 8.15 36.81
N LEU A 827 -16.06 8.34 37.94
CA LEU A 827 -16.17 9.65 38.60
C LEU A 827 -14.81 10.16 39.12
N ASP A 828 -13.91 9.26 39.55
CA ASP A 828 -12.53 9.59 39.94
C ASP A 828 -11.65 10.01 38.75
N LYS A 829 -12.03 9.64 37.51
CA LYS A 829 -11.30 9.99 36.29
C LYS A 829 -11.66 11.36 35.73
N ILE A 830 -12.75 11.97 36.19
CA ILE A 830 -13.17 13.33 35.85
C ILE A 830 -12.44 14.29 36.82
N GLU A 831 -11.49 15.09 36.33
CA GLU A 831 -10.64 15.94 37.19
C GLU A 831 -11.44 16.97 38.02
N GLY A 832 -11.15 17.01 39.34
CA GLY A 832 -10.94 18.27 40.09
C GLY A 832 -12.10 19.22 40.40
N SER A 833 -13.37 18.84 40.30
CA SER A 833 -14.50 19.71 40.66
C SER A 833 -14.95 19.55 42.13
N TYR A 834 -15.35 20.67 42.76
CA TYR A 834 -15.85 20.75 44.15
C TYR A 834 -17.19 20.05 44.40
N ASP A 835 -17.80 19.39 43.39
CA ASP A 835 -19.13 18.75 43.53
C ASP A 835 -19.20 17.24 43.23
N VAL A 836 -18.09 16.60 42.85
CA VAL A 836 -18.04 15.12 42.72
C VAL A 836 -18.32 14.44 44.08
N GLY A 837 -18.00 15.11 45.19
CA GLY A 837 -18.29 14.66 46.55
C GLY A 837 -19.79 14.46 46.79
N LYS A 838 -20.65 15.39 46.35
CA LYS A 838 -22.11 15.26 46.54
C LYS A 838 -22.70 14.09 45.76
N ILE A 839 -22.24 13.86 44.53
CA ILE A 839 -22.70 12.72 43.71
C ILE A 839 -22.24 11.39 44.34
N LYS A 840 -21.01 11.33 44.88
CA LYS A 840 -20.52 10.16 45.61
C LYS A 840 -21.28 9.91 46.91
N ASP A 841 -21.53 10.96 47.69
CA ASP A 841 -22.34 10.89 48.91
C ASP A 841 -23.77 10.43 48.58
N TRP A 842 -24.37 10.94 47.50
CA TRP A 842 -25.67 10.46 47.00
C TRP A 842 -25.63 9.00 46.57
N LEU A 843 -24.62 8.58 45.80
CA LEU A 843 -24.44 7.18 45.36
C LEU A 843 -24.28 6.21 46.55
N ASP A 844 -23.63 6.64 47.62
CA ASP A 844 -23.49 5.87 48.87
C ASP A 844 -24.82 5.79 49.63
N GLU A 845 -25.65 6.84 49.57
CA GLU A 845 -27.00 6.90 50.16
C GLU A 845 -28.12 6.21 49.36
N ILE A 846 -27.88 5.72 48.13
CA ILE A 846 -28.91 5.13 47.23
C ILE A 846 -29.76 4.00 47.86
N ARG A 847 -29.30 3.32 48.91
CA ARG A 847 -30.12 2.34 49.64
C ARG A 847 -31.27 2.98 50.45
N VAL A 848 -31.24 4.29 50.65
CA VAL A 848 -32.14 5.07 51.51
C VAL A 848 -32.89 6.17 50.73
N LEU A 849 -32.50 6.43 49.47
CA LEU A 849 -33.09 7.48 48.65
C LEU A 849 -34.39 7.05 47.95
N ASP A 850 -35.32 8.00 47.82
CA ASP A 850 -36.68 7.76 47.33
C ASP A 850 -36.85 7.88 45.80
N ASP A 851 -35.84 8.41 45.07
CA ASP A 851 -36.00 8.80 43.67
C ASP A 851 -34.69 8.73 42.84
N ILE A 852 -34.44 7.58 42.19
CA ILE A 852 -33.29 7.37 41.28
C ILE A 852 -33.40 8.25 40.03
N ASP A 853 -34.62 8.55 39.56
CA ASP A 853 -34.83 9.36 38.36
C ASP A 853 -34.42 10.82 38.61
N LYS A 854 -34.66 11.33 39.83
CA LYS A 854 -34.16 12.65 40.24
C LYS A 854 -32.63 12.72 40.23
N ILE A 855 -31.94 11.70 40.74
CA ILE A 855 -30.47 11.63 40.75
C ILE A 855 -29.92 11.58 39.32
N LYS A 856 -30.55 10.77 38.45
CA LYS A 856 -30.22 10.71 37.03
C LYS A 856 -30.40 12.08 36.36
N HIS A 857 -31.47 12.81 36.69
CA HIS A 857 -31.70 14.15 36.17
C HIS A 857 -30.63 15.14 36.66
N GLU A 858 -30.36 15.20 37.96
CA GLU A 858 -29.33 16.08 38.56
C GLU A 858 -27.93 15.78 38.00
N PHE A 859 -27.60 14.50 37.77
CA PHE A 859 -26.35 14.13 37.09
C PHE A 859 -26.29 14.65 35.65
N ASN A 860 -27.37 14.50 34.87
CA ASN A 860 -27.38 14.96 33.49
C ASN A 860 -27.27 16.49 33.41
N ASP A 861 -27.94 17.22 34.30
CA ASP A 861 -27.86 18.68 34.40
C ASP A 861 -26.43 19.13 34.77
N TRP A 862 -25.84 18.51 35.80
CA TRP A 862 -24.44 18.76 36.19
C TRP A 862 -23.45 18.45 35.07
N PHE A 863 -23.66 17.35 34.34
CA PHE A 863 -22.81 16.95 33.23
C PHE A 863 -22.86 17.96 32.06
N ASP A 864 -24.06 18.47 31.77
CA ASP A 864 -24.28 19.48 30.73
C ASP A 864 -23.72 20.85 31.13
N GLU A 865 -23.74 21.20 32.42
CA GLU A 865 -23.08 22.41 32.96
C GLU A 865 -21.56 22.39 32.79
N ILE A 866 -20.91 21.24 33.03
CA ILE A 866 -19.46 21.09 32.82
C ILE A 866 -19.12 21.20 31.33
N LYS A 867 -19.89 20.53 30.46
CA LYS A 867 -19.70 20.59 29.00
C LYS A 867 -19.85 22.00 28.43
N GLY A 868 -20.72 22.82 29.01
CA GLY A 868 -20.96 24.21 28.57
C GLY A 868 -19.91 25.22 29.01
N SER A 869 -18.99 24.86 29.91
CA SER A 869 -18.02 25.79 30.52
C SER A 869 -16.67 25.90 29.81
N ASP A 870 -16.41 25.08 28.78
CA ASP A 870 -15.05 24.80 28.28
C ASP A 870 -14.77 25.22 26.82
N ASP A 871 -15.19 26.44 26.44
CA ASP A 871 -14.69 27.10 25.21
C ASP A 871 -13.26 27.66 25.37
N SER A 872 -12.55 27.40 26.48
CA SER A 872 -11.24 28.01 26.76
C SER A 872 -10.09 27.09 27.16
N CYS A 873 -10.30 25.77 27.34
CA CYS A 873 -9.24 24.85 27.72
C CYS A 873 -9.10 23.67 26.75
N SER A 874 -8.53 23.97 25.58
CA SER A 874 -7.86 22.96 24.75
C SER A 874 -6.48 22.64 25.32
N ASN A 875 -6.35 21.54 26.08
CA ASN A 875 -5.14 20.71 26.19
C ASN A 875 -5.44 19.36 26.82
#